data_AF-A0A954VR30-F1
#
_entry.id   AF-A0A954VR30-F1
#
_cell.length_a   1.000
_cell.length_b   1.000
_cell.length_c   1.000
_cell.angle_alpha   90.00
_cell.angle_beta   90.00
_cell.angle_gamma   90.00
#
_symmetry.space_group_name_H-M   'P 1'
#
loop_
_entity.id
_entity.type
_entity.pdbx_description
1 polymer ?
#
loop_
_entity_poly.entity_id
_entity_poly.type
_entity_poly.pdbx_seq_one_letter_code
_entity_poly.pdbx_strand_id
1 'polypeptide(L)'
;MLLRRWGWRNWLSKHFGIFSRDSYASARRPLSAFELLESRRVLATLTVTTLSDSAAHSGTSLRDAVNAASSGDNIQFVSTLSGAIDVSPANGGQGVISINKSLLIQVAFGNSIIVQGGTTTSDSNSQVFSISTGVTVTLDHLTIAYGFAALGGGIANQGTLTLSNSTLSGNSSSSKGGGIYNKGTLTISNSSILDNTASVRGGGIFNIGKLTLSNSTLSGNSVASDAGGGLYDASNQTTITNTNFLQNTAPQGGGIFALTSQNISGSTFNENIGTNHGGALYHYSFGSVTIANSTFTNNTSTFGGVIYNLGGTATISNSVLSGNTATQGGGVYNRGTSSITGSAITGNSASGIGGGIHSSGTLSLLNSTVANNTAGNNGGGLWNNSVSTLLNVTLAGNSASQGGGIFNISVGGSLTLANTLVSGNSAASGMEIKNNLGAVTSNAHNLFGHNGENTFQALDGFSPGVNDINATSNGTNPTPLASLLDPGGLQDHGGSTQTIALSTNSPAIDAGNDTLAINAGLTSDQRGAPLVRIFGDHVDIGAYEAHFPLIVDQPIDEQDGDFSAGDLSLREAIQLANASIGADFITFGPGLIGTISLAGSELTITDDVTITGPGAASLTISGNNLSRILNISESTATVTISNLTIAGGTSTKGGGITNQGNLYLSSSTLSGNTANNGGGLYSSPTGTVTINNSTLTGNIATGSGGGAILNNGFLYISGSTISGNTAPVKGGGIYERGSSTIDNTIFSN
;
A
#
# COMPACT_ATOMS: atom_id res chain seq x y z
N MET A 1 -68.39 -3.56 13.75
CA MET A 1 -68.66 -3.03 12.40
C MET A 1 -67.93 -1.69 12.28
N LEU A 2 -67.10 -1.55 11.25
CA LEU A 2 -66.24 -0.41 10.93
C LEU A 2 -67.00 0.93 10.83
N LEU A 3 -66.37 2.05 11.23
CA LEU A 3 -66.02 3.21 10.38
C LEU A 3 -65.58 4.47 11.19
N ARG A 4 -64.35 4.95 10.89
CA ARG A 4 -63.88 6.34 10.56
C ARG A 4 -64.45 7.54 11.38
N ARG A 5 -63.75 8.65 11.68
CA ARG A 5 -62.46 9.26 11.29
C ARG A 5 -62.22 10.50 12.21
N TRP A 6 -60.96 10.74 12.59
CA TRP A 6 -60.22 12.03 12.67
C TRP A 6 -60.58 13.18 13.65
N GLY A 7 -59.51 13.79 14.20
CA GLY A 7 -59.50 15.10 14.86
C GLY A 7 -58.45 15.24 15.98
N TRP A 8 -57.16 14.98 15.74
CA TRP A 8 -56.13 16.04 15.67
C TRP A 8 -56.33 17.23 16.64
N ARG A 9 -56.25 16.99 17.95
CA ARG A 9 -55.82 17.89 19.02
C ARG A 9 -55.86 17.08 20.33
N ASN A 10 -54.72 16.87 20.98
CA ASN A 10 -54.50 16.12 22.24
C ASN A 10 -53.93 14.70 22.10
N TRP A 11 -52.61 14.60 21.87
CA TRP A 11 -51.83 13.49 22.43
C TRP A 11 -50.39 13.91 22.72
N LEU A 12 -50.24 15.02 23.46
CA LEU A 12 -49.00 15.45 24.11
C LEU A 12 -48.91 14.88 25.54
N SER A 13 -49.58 13.75 25.81
CA SER A 13 -49.81 13.20 27.15
C SER A 13 -49.35 11.74 27.29
N LYS A 14 -48.23 11.35 26.67
CA LYS A 14 -47.63 10.04 26.97
C LYS A 14 -46.16 10.00 27.32
N HIS A 15 -45.41 11.10 27.32
CA HIS A 15 -43.96 11.03 27.65
C HIS A 15 -43.49 11.96 28.77
N PHE A 16 -44.38 12.68 29.46
CA PHE A 16 -44.02 13.39 30.69
C PHE A 16 -44.95 13.01 31.84
N GLY A 17 -44.39 12.26 32.78
CA GLY A 17 -44.99 11.91 34.06
C GLY A 17 -45.11 13.11 34.99
N ILE A 18 -46.20 13.12 35.73
CA ILE A 18 -46.81 14.22 36.50
C ILE A 18 -46.14 14.45 37.87
N PHE A 19 -45.90 15.73 38.15
CA PHE A 19 -45.97 16.50 39.42
C PHE A 19 -45.83 15.84 40.81
N SER A 20 -45.04 16.51 41.67
CA SER A 20 -45.61 17.25 42.80
C SER A 20 -44.81 18.54 43.10
N ARG A 21 -45.55 19.56 43.57
CA ARG A 21 -45.11 20.93 43.91
C ARG A 21 -44.31 20.94 45.22
N ASP A 22 -43.19 21.66 45.26
CA ASP A 22 -42.94 22.75 46.22
C ASP A 22 -41.57 23.42 46.01
N SER A 23 -41.53 24.73 46.28
CA SER A 23 -40.38 25.64 46.45
C SER A 23 -39.60 26.13 45.20
N TYR A 24 -40.01 27.30 44.68
CA TYR A 24 -39.12 28.21 43.94
C TYR A 24 -38.73 29.39 44.84
N ALA A 25 -37.63 29.23 45.58
CA ALA A 25 -36.84 30.34 46.10
C ALA A 25 -35.71 30.64 45.11
N SER A 26 -35.55 31.93 44.83
CA SER A 26 -34.53 32.57 43.97
C SER A 26 -33.25 31.75 43.70
N ALA A 27 -33.05 31.36 42.44
CA ALA A 27 -31.79 30.85 41.94
C ALA A 27 -30.68 31.92 42.10
N ARG A 28 -29.87 31.79 43.15
CA ARG A 28 -28.50 32.32 43.13
C ARG A 28 -27.78 31.59 41.99
N ARG A 29 -27.24 32.36 41.03
CA ARG A 29 -26.29 31.83 40.04
C ARG A 29 -25.21 31.04 40.81
N PRO A 30 -24.90 29.78 40.46
CA PRO A 30 -23.68 29.17 40.95
C PRO A 30 -22.54 30.03 40.41
N LEU A 31 -21.78 30.63 41.32
CA LEU A 31 -20.46 31.17 40.99
C LEU A 31 -19.70 30.07 40.24
N SER A 32 -19.08 30.46 39.13
CA SER A 32 -18.10 29.66 38.42
C SER A 32 -17.28 28.87 39.42
N ALA A 33 -17.34 27.54 39.36
CA ALA A 33 -16.33 26.73 39.99
C ALA A 33 -15.01 27.18 39.35
N PHE A 34 -14.24 27.96 40.11
CA PHE A 34 -12.82 28.06 39.89
C PHE A 34 -12.32 26.62 39.98
N GLU A 35 -12.19 25.96 38.83
CA GLU A 35 -11.20 24.90 38.71
C GLU A 35 -9.92 25.53 39.23
N LEU A 36 -9.40 24.97 40.33
CA LEU A 36 -8.04 25.26 40.74
C LEU A 36 -7.20 25.10 39.48
N LEU A 37 -6.66 26.23 39.00
CA LEU A 37 -5.49 26.23 38.14
C LEU A 37 -4.47 25.40 38.90
N GLU A 38 -4.40 24.10 38.63
CA GLU A 38 -3.29 23.27 39.05
C GLU A 38 -2.05 23.93 38.44
N SER A 39 -1.38 24.71 39.28
CA SER A 39 -0.05 25.28 39.13
C SER A 39 0.39 25.47 37.68
N ARG A 40 0.04 26.60 37.04
CA ARG A 40 0.81 27.10 35.89
C ARG A 40 2.21 27.50 36.36
N ARG A 41 3.04 26.52 36.73
CA ARG A 41 4.47 26.70 36.86
C ARG A 41 5.00 26.97 35.46
N VAL A 42 5.73 28.07 35.28
CA VAL A 42 6.49 28.29 34.05
C VAL A 42 7.54 27.17 33.97
N LEU A 43 7.49 26.38 32.91
CA LEU A 43 8.45 25.31 32.68
C LEU A 43 9.84 25.93 32.50
N ALA A 44 10.82 25.44 33.26
CA ALA A 44 12.18 25.89 33.15
C ALA A 44 12.88 25.17 31.98
N THR A 45 13.85 25.85 31.37
CA THR A 45 14.82 25.22 30.46
C THR A 45 16.17 25.21 31.15
N LEU A 46 16.66 24.03 31.50
CA LEU A 46 17.99 23.83 32.06
C LEU A 46 18.97 23.56 30.91
N THR A 47 20.17 24.14 31.00
CA THR A 47 21.18 24.02 29.94
C THR A 47 22.39 23.24 30.43
N VAL A 48 22.68 22.13 29.76
CA VAL A 48 23.90 21.33 29.93
C VAL A 48 25.07 22.04 29.26
N THR A 49 26.15 22.22 30.01
CA THR A 49 27.32 23.02 29.61
C THR A 49 28.63 22.23 29.61
N THR A 50 28.61 20.98 30.09
CA THR A 50 29.78 20.10 30.12
C THR A 50 29.43 18.68 29.69
N LEU A 51 30.40 17.98 29.10
CA LEU A 51 30.29 16.56 28.74
C LEU A 51 30.63 15.62 29.90
N SER A 52 31.16 16.14 31.02
CA SER A 52 31.56 15.31 32.16
C SER A 52 30.33 14.81 32.92
N ASP A 53 30.33 13.51 33.26
CA ASP A 53 29.41 12.92 34.26
C ASP A 53 30.12 12.58 35.57
N SER A 54 31.40 12.96 35.74
CA SER A 54 32.15 12.67 36.96
C SER A 54 31.63 13.49 38.15
N ALA A 55 31.80 13.01 39.38
CA ALA A 55 31.36 13.75 40.57
C ALA A 55 32.07 15.12 40.75
N ALA A 56 33.23 15.32 40.13
CA ALA A 56 34.02 16.54 40.19
C ALA A 56 34.18 17.16 38.80
N HIS A 57 33.26 18.06 38.43
CA HIS A 57 33.30 18.78 37.15
C HIS A 57 32.99 20.27 37.31
N SER A 58 33.38 21.06 36.30
CA SER A 58 32.92 22.44 36.14
C SER A 58 31.79 22.51 35.11
N GLY A 59 30.83 23.40 35.33
CA GLY A 59 29.60 23.49 34.55
C GLY A 59 28.47 22.61 35.09
N THR A 60 27.40 22.52 34.31
CA THR A 60 26.19 21.73 34.58
C THR A 60 26.20 20.51 33.68
N SER A 61 26.35 19.32 34.25
CA SER A 61 26.27 18.04 33.53
C SER A 61 24.82 17.70 33.17
N LEU A 62 24.63 16.70 32.31
CA LEU A 62 23.29 16.16 32.03
C LEU A 62 22.63 15.64 33.32
N ARG A 63 23.39 14.97 34.18
CA ARG A 63 22.89 14.45 35.46
C ARG A 63 22.47 15.56 36.41
N ASP A 64 23.23 16.65 36.49
CA ASP A 64 22.85 17.81 37.29
C ASP A 64 21.54 18.41 36.81
N ALA A 65 21.40 18.58 35.48
CA ALA A 65 20.18 19.12 34.89
C ALA A 65 18.97 18.22 35.18
N VAL A 66 19.10 16.90 35.06
CA VAL A 66 18.03 15.94 35.41
C VAL A 66 17.66 16.02 36.90
N ASN A 67 18.66 16.12 37.78
CA ASN A 67 18.45 16.20 39.22
C ASN A 67 17.78 17.51 39.64
N ALA A 68 18.21 18.64 39.06
CA ALA A 68 17.70 19.98 39.36
C ALA A 68 16.34 20.28 38.71
N ALA A 69 16.04 19.65 37.56
CA ALA A 69 14.77 19.84 36.87
C ALA A 69 13.58 19.43 37.74
N SER A 70 12.44 20.07 37.53
CA SER A 70 11.15 19.69 38.06
C SER A 70 10.29 19.06 36.96
N SER A 71 9.27 18.26 37.33
CA SER A 71 8.41 17.59 36.33
C SER A 71 7.79 18.61 35.36
N GLY A 72 7.90 18.35 34.06
CA GLY A 72 7.51 19.20 32.95
C GLY A 72 8.65 20.04 32.34
N ASP A 73 9.82 20.14 32.98
CA ASP A 73 10.91 21.00 32.49
C ASP A 73 11.61 20.44 31.24
N ASN A 74 12.29 21.34 30.53
CA ASN A 74 13.09 21.05 29.36
C ASN A 74 14.59 21.05 29.73
N ILE A 75 15.36 20.15 29.13
CA ILE A 75 16.81 20.10 29.22
C ILE A 75 17.37 20.23 27.80
N GLN A 76 18.26 21.20 27.61
CA GLN A 76 18.95 21.47 26.36
C GLN A 76 20.45 21.50 26.56
N PHE A 77 21.23 21.45 25.47
CA PHE A 77 22.68 21.54 25.50
C PHE A 77 23.11 22.88 24.91
N VAL A 78 24.17 23.51 25.43
CA VAL A 78 24.73 24.70 24.77
C VAL A 78 25.15 24.34 23.34
N SER A 79 24.93 25.27 22.41
CA SER A 79 25.15 25.04 20.96
C SER A 79 26.58 24.64 20.60
N THR A 80 27.57 24.93 21.44
CA THR A 80 28.97 24.54 21.21
C THR A 80 29.32 23.15 21.75
N LEU A 81 28.41 22.48 22.46
CA LEU A 81 28.69 21.21 23.13
C LEU A 81 28.44 20.03 22.19
N SER A 82 29.47 19.27 21.87
CA SER A 82 29.37 18.04 21.09
C SER A 82 30.44 17.05 21.55
N GLY A 83 30.08 15.78 21.66
CA GLY A 83 30.94 14.71 22.15
C GLY A 83 30.19 13.71 23.02
N ALA A 84 30.95 12.88 23.73
CA ALA A 84 30.42 11.80 24.55
C ALA A 84 30.34 12.19 26.04
N ILE A 85 29.22 11.85 26.65
CA ILE A 85 28.96 11.84 28.09
C ILE A 85 29.04 10.38 28.52
N ASP A 86 30.16 10.00 29.14
CA ASP A 86 30.38 8.64 29.61
C ASP A 86 29.87 8.49 31.05
N VAL A 87 28.80 7.70 31.21
CA VAL A 87 28.19 7.44 32.50
C VAL A 87 28.78 6.20 33.18
N SER A 88 29.74 5.51 32.56
CA SER A 88 30.30 4.28 33.11
C SER A 88 31.21 4.55 34.30
N PRO A 89 31.02 3.85 35.46
CA PRO A 89 31.91 4.00 36.61
C PRO A 89 33.38 3.67 36.31
N ALA A 90 33.65 2.76 35.37
CA ALA A 90 35.03 2.43 35.00
C ALA A 90 35.76 3.59 34.31
N ASN A 91 35.04 4.48 33.63
CA ASN A 91 35.60 5.66 32.97
C ASN A 91 35.36 6.95 33.78
N GLY A 92 35.05 6.82 35.07
CA GLY A 92 34.86 7.94 36.00
C GLY A 92 33.46 8.57 36.00
N GLY A 93 32.50 7.98 35.29
CA GLY A 93 31.09 8.35 35.34
C GLY A 93 30.38 7.87 36.62
N GLN A 94 29.13 8.31 36.81
CA GLN A 94 28.37 8.05 38.04
C GLN A 94 27.35 6.90 37.94
N GLY A 95 27.36 6.14 36.85
CA GLY A 95 26.42 5.06 36.58
C GLY A 95 25.14 5.51 35.87
N VAL A 96 24.07 4.74 35.96
CA VAL A 96 22.80 5.04 35.24
C VAL A 96 22.23 6.43 35.54
N ILE A 97 21.72 7.11 34.52
CA ILE A 97 20.92 8.33 34.68
C ILE A 97 19.46 7.92 34.91
N SER A 98 19.00 8.04 36.16
CA SER A 98 17.61 7.74 36.54
C SER A 98 16.72 8.96 36.35
N ILE A 99 15.69 8.84 35.50
CA ILE A 99 14.70 9.90 35.27
C ILE A 99 13.40 9.51 35.97
N ASN A 100 13.07 10.27 37.02
CA ASN A 100 11.88 10.08 37.86
C ASN A 100 10.91 11.28 37.81
N LYS A 101 11.05 12.12 36.78
CA LYS A 101 10.20 13.29 36.51
C LYS A 101 9.86 13.31 35.02
N SER A 102 8.74 13.93 34.65
CA SER A 102 8.45 14.12 33.24
C SER A 102 9.38 15.18 32.67
N LEU A 103 10.08 14.90 31.57
CA LEU A 103 11.13 15.78 31.02
C LEU A 103 11.15 15.72 29.49
N LEU A 104 11.53 16.83 28.86
CA LEU A 104 11.99 16.86 27.48
C LEU A 104 13.51 17.07 27.47
N ILE A 105 14.27 16.13 26.94
CA ILE A 105 15.73 16.26 26.74
C ILE A 105 15.98 16.35 25.25
N GLN A 106 16.49 17.50 24.80
CA GLN A 106 16.62 17.81 23.39
C GLN A 106 18.02 18.32 23.06
N VAL A 107 18.61 17.75 22.02
CA VAL A 107 19.86 18.22 21.42
C VAL A 107 19.52 19.14 20.25
N ALA A 108 20.15 20.30 20.18
CA ALA A 108 19.94 21.25 19.09
C ALA A 108 20.52 20.72 17.77
N PHE A 109 19.91 21.09 16.65
CA PHE A 109 20.42 20.76 15.31
C PHE A 109 21.88 21.23 15.14
N GLY A 110 22.74 20.33 14.66
CA GLY A 110 24.18 20.57 14.47
C GLY A 110 25.05 20.12 15.64
N ASN A 111 24.48 19.83 16.81
CA ASN A 111 25.19 19.21 17.91
C ASN A 111 25.14 17.67 17.79
N SER A 112 26.21 17.01 18.24
CA SER A 112 26.25 15.55 18.38
C SER A 112 26.52 15.19 19.83
N ILE A 113 25.50 14.75 20.54
CA ILE A 113 25.62 14.28 21.93
C ILE A 113 25.43 12.77 21.97
N ILE A 114 26.46 12.09 22.46
CA ILE A 114 26.44 10.66 22.74
C ILE A 114 26.37 10.50 24.26
N VAL A 115 25.40 9.76 24.78
CA VAL A 115 25.35 9.36 26.19
C VAL A 115 25.63 7.86 26.24
N GLN A 116 26.70 7.47 26.93
CA GLN A 116 27.24 6.11 26.77
C GLN A 116 27.57 5.42 28.09
N GLY A 117 27.36 4.11 28.15
CA GLY A 117 27.65 3.25 29.30
C GLY A 117 29.02 2.56 29.26
N GLY A 118 29.88 3.03 28.36
CA GLY A 118 31.25 2.63 28.07
C GLY A 118 31.71 3.30 26.76
N THR A 119 32.95 3.08 26.33
CA THR A 119 33.45 3.61 25.04
C THR A 119 33.31 2.62 23.88
N THR A 120 33.13 1.34 24.20
CA THR A 120 33.00 0.20 23.31
C THR A 120 32.06 -0.83 23.95
N THR A 121 31.72 -1.89 23.20
CA THR A 121 31.00 -3.05 23.76
C THR A 121 31.83 -3.87 24.75
N SER A 122 33.16 -3.69 24.78
CA SER A 122 34.07 -4.48 25.63
C SER A 122 34.28 -3.91 27.02
N ASP A 123 34.15 -2.58 27.16
CA ASP A 123 34.25 -1.85 28.42
C ASP A 123 32.88 -1.37 28.93
N SER A 124 31.79 -1.59 28.17
CA SER A 124 30.42 -1.28 28.59
C SER A 124 30.08 -1.95 29.92
N ASN A 125 29.75 -1.14 30.93
CA ASN A 125 29.50 -1.62 32.29
C ASN A 125 28.37 -0.89 33.02
N SER A 126 27.64 0.01 32.33
CA SER A 126 26.53 0.73 32.93
C SER A 126 25.32 0.84 32.00
N GLN A 127 24.12 0.77 32.57
CA GLN A 127 22.91 1.18 31.86
C GLN A 127 22.97 2.69 31.61
N VAL A 128 22.52 3.17 30.44
CA VAL A 128 22.54 4.62 30.17
C VAL A 128 21.39 5.34 30.87
N PHE A 129 20.15 4.95 30.57
CA PHE A 129 18.95 5.59 31.12
C PHE A 129 18.00 4.60 31.79
N SER A 130 17.37 5.04 32.89
CA SER A 130 16.24 4.36 33.52
C SER A 130 15.06 5.31 33.66
N ILE A 131 13.92 4.97 33.05
CA ILE A 131 12.70 5.79 33.08
C ILE A 131 11.72 5.19 34.09
N SER A 132 11.39 5.97 35.12
CA SER A 132 10.54 5.53 36.22
C SER A 132 9.07 5.42 35.82
N THR A 133 8.29 4.65 36.58
CA THR A 133 6.84 4.56 36.41
C THR A 133 6.15 5.91 36.63
N GLY A 134 5.13 6.21 35.84
CA GLY A 134 4.27 7.38 36.03
C GLY A 134 4.81 8.70 35.48
N VAL A 135 5.96 8.69 34.79
CA VAL A 135 6.54 9.90 34.17
C VAL A 135 6.54 9.81 32.66
N THR A 136 6.56 10.97 32.00
CA THR A 136 6.64 11.09 30.54
C THR A 136 7.95 11.74 30.13
N VAL A 137 8.77 11.02 29.39
CA VAL A 137 10.09 11.47 28.95
C VAL A 137 10.16 11.48 27.44
N THR A 138 10.68 12.58 26.87
CA THR A 138 11.05 12.65 25.46
C THR A 138 12.55 12.83 25.35
N LEU A 139 13.19 11.98 24.53
CA LEU A 139 14.59 12.07 24.16
C LEU A 139 14.65 12.36 22.66
N ASP A 140 15.18 13.53 22.29
CA ASP A 140 15.18 14.04 20.91
C ASP A 140 16.61 14.40 20.45
N HIS A 141 17.04 13.81 19.32
CA HIS A 141 18.38 13.99 18.74
C HIS A 141 19.56 13.50 19.59
N LEU A 142 19.37 12.46 20.42
CA LEU A 142 20.46 11.85 21.21
C LEU A 142 21.00 10.58 20.55
N THR A 143 22.29 10.33 20.72
CA THR A 143 22.86 8.99 20.55
C THR A 143 23.04 8.35 21.92
N ILE A 144 22.62 7.09 22.06
CA ILE A 144 22.64 6.32 23.30
C ILE A 144 23.42 5.04 23.01
N ALA A 145 24.62 4.92 23.56
CA ALA A 145 25.56 3.93 23.08
C ALA A 145 26.23 3.10 24.18
N TYR A 146 26.65 1.89 23.81
CA TYR A 146 27.55 1.06 24.63
C TYR A 146 27.07 0.89 26.08
N GLY A 147 25.76 0.88 26.31
CA GLY A 147 25.16 0.58 27.60
C GLY A 147 25.20 -0.92 27.90
N PHE A 148 25.35 -1.27 29.17
CA PHE A 148 25.31 -2.66 29.63
C PHE A 148 24.46 -2.85 30.89
N ALA A 149 23.50 -3.77 30.83
CA ALA A 149 22.63 -4.10 31.96
C ALA A 149 22.06 -5.52 31.85
N ALA A 150 21.39 -6.01 32.89
CA ALA A 150 20.58 -7.23 32.77
C ALA A 150 19.31 -7.00 31.94
N LEU A 151 18.72 -5.80 32.02
CA LEU A 151 17.48 -5.43 31.35
C LEU A 151 17.65 -4.03 30.76
N GLY A 152 17.63 -3.89 29.43
CA GLY A 152 17.77 -2.60 28.77
C GLY A 152 19.19 -2.06 28.88
N GLY A 153 20.12 -2.55 28.05
CA GLY A 153 21.51 -2.08 28.06
C GLY A 153 21.59 -0.57 27.89
N GLY A 154 20.93 -0.03 26.87
CA GLY A 154 20.76 1.40 26.70
C GLY A 154 19.72 1.97 27.66
N ILE A 155 18.47 1.50 27.55
CA ILE A 155 17.32 2.07 28.26
C ILE A 155 16.45 1.00 28.90
N ALA A 156 16.13 1.16 30.19
CA ALA A 156 15.00 0.49 30.82
C ALA A 156 13.82 1.46 30.99
N ASN A 157 12.68 1.16 30.38
CA ASN A 157 11.47 1.99 30.44
C ASN A 157 10.34 1.34 31.24
N GLN A 158 9.93 2.00 32.32
CA GLN A 158 8.72 1.67 33.09
C GLN A 158 7.66 2.78 33.03
N GLY A 159 7.98 3.94 32.43
CA GLY A 159 7.09 5.09 32.25
C GLY A 159 6.58 5.21 30.83
N THR A 160 6.35 6.45 30.39
CA THR A 160 6.06 6.78 28.99
C THR A 160 7.30 7.40 28.37
N LEU A 161 7.90 6.73 27.39
CA LEU A 161 9.10 7.18 26.70
C LEU A 161 8.78 7.47 25.22
N THR A 162 9.19 8.64 24.76
CA THR A 162 9.27 8.99 23.34
C THR A 162 10.74 9.14 22.95
N LEU A 163 11.16 8.40 21.94
CA LEU A 163 12.44 8.54 21.25
C LEU A 163 12.17 9.13 19.86
N SER A 164 12.69 10.33 19.59
CA SER A 164 12.57 10.98 18.28
C SER A 164 13.94 11.36 17.75
N ASN A 165 14.17 11.16 16.44
CA ASN A 165 15.41 11.56 15.76
C ASN A 165 16.69 11.05 16.45
N SER A 166 16.60 9.92 17.16
CA SER A 166 17.63 9.46 18.09
C SER A 166 18.22 8.13 17.62
N THR A 167 19.44 7.83 18.08
CA THR A 167 20.14 6.59 17.76
C THR A 167 20.43 5.80 19.04
N LEU A 168 20.12 4.51 19.07
CA LEU A 168 20.55 3.57 20.10
C LEU A 168 21.50 2.56 19.47
N SER A 169 22.80 2.62 19.80
CA SER A 169 23.82 1.85 19.09
C SER A 169 24.72 1.03 19.99
N GLY A 170 24.98 -0.23 19.65
CA GLY A 170 26.01 -1.04 20.33
C GLY A 170 25.73 -1.29 21.82
N ASN A 171 24.48 -1.22 22.26
CA ASN A 171 24.11 -1.52 23.64
C ASN A 171 23.95 -3.03 23.83
N SER A 172 24.30 -3.52 25.01
CA SER A 172 24.31 -4.95 25.31
C SER A 172 23.53 -5.28 26.58
N SER A 173 22.87 -6.44 26.59
CA SER A 173 22.15 -6.95 27.75
C SER A 173 22.49 -8.39 28.05
N SER A 174 22.77 -8.70 29.31
CA SER A 174 22.99 -10.09 29.76
C SER A 174 21.69 -10.90 29.88
N SER A 175 20.52 -10.27 29.69
CA SER A 175 19.24 -10.98 29.62
C SER A 175 18.35 -10.47 28.49
N LYS A 176 17.69 -9.32 28.66
CA LYS A 176 16.64 -8.85 27.74
C LYS A 176 16.82 -7.39 27.36
N GLY A 177 16.50 -7.06 26.10
CA GLY A 177 16.53 -5.69 25.61
C GLY A 177 17.96 -5.16 25.54
N GLY A 178 18.72 -5.50 24.49
CA GLY A 178 20.08 -4.98 24.33
C GLY A 178 20.06 -3.46 24.23
N GLY A 179 19.24 -2.93 23.32
CA GLY A 179 18.94 -1.50 23.24
C GLY A 179 17.96 -1.07 24.33
N ILE A 180 16.73 -1.60 24.28
CA ILE A 180 15.62 -1.16 25.13
C ILE A 180 14.91 -2.35 25.78
N TYR A 181 14.67 -2.25 27.08
CA TYR A 181 13.68 -3.04 27.78
C TYR A 181 12.46 -2.17 28.08
N ASN A 182 11.31 -2.46 27.45
CA ASN A 182 10.08 -1.71 27.64
C ASN A 182 9.02 -2.50 28.42
N LYS A 183 8.65 -1.97 29.58
CA LYS A 183 7.50 -2.39 30.38
C LYS A 183 6.37 -1.35 30.41
N GLY A 184 6.70 -0.09 30.13
CA GLY A 184 5.75 1.02 30.06
C GLY A 184 5.20 1.26 28.66
N THR A 185 5.02 2.53 28.29
CA THR A 185 4.67 2.94 26.92
C THR A 185 5.91 3.44 26.21
N LEU A 186 6.17 2.94 25.01
CA LEU A 186 7.30 3.33 24.17
C LEU A 186 6.80 3.81 22.80
N THR A 187 7.17 5.03 22.44
CA THR A 187 7.01 5.59 21.09
C THR A 187 8.38 5.85 20.50
N ILE A 188 8.64 5.33 19.30
CA ILE A 188 9.87 5.56 18.55
C ILE A 188 9.49 6.12 17.18
N SER A 189 10.06 7.29 16.83
CA SER A 189 9.85 7.93 15.54
C SER A 189 11.16 8.45 14.95
N ASN A 190 11.33 8.31 13.64
CA ASN A 190 12.50 8.85 12.91
C ASN A 190 13.85 8.46 13.55
N SER A 191 13.94 7.26 14.11
CA SER A 191 15.07 6.86 14.97
C SER A 191 15.71 5.56 14.50
N SER A 192 16.92 5.30 14.99
CA SER A 192 17.73 4.15 14.60
C SER A 192 18.14 3.31 15.81
N ILE A 193 17.87 2.00 15.79
CA ILE A 193 18.28 1.04 16.82
C ILE A 193 19.26 0.06 16.15
N LEU A 194 20.54 0.26 16.40
CA LEU A 194 21.63 -0.31 15.61
C LEU A 194 22.54 -1.22 16.47
N ASP A 195 22.86 -2.41 15.95
CA ASP A 195 23.93 -3.27 16.49
C ASP A 195 23.81 -3.57 17.99
N ASN A 196 22.59 -3.64 18.51
CA ASN A 196 22.37 -3.95 19.92
C ASN A 196 22.26 -5.47 20.12
N THR A 197 22.80 -5.96 21.23
CA THR A 197 22.91 -7.40 21.49
C THR A 197 22.25 -7.78 22.80
N ALA A 198 21.51 -8.89 22.84
CA ALA A 198 21.01 -9.46 24.09
C ALA A 198 21.36 -10.95 24.20
N SER A 199 21.69 -11.43 25.40
CA SER A 199 21.98 -12.86 25.58
C SER A 199 20.75 -13.74 25.43
N VAL A 200 19.56 -13.25 25.82
CA VAL A 200 18.32 -14.05 25.83
C VAL A 200 17.27 -13.53 24.85
N ARG A 201 16.71 -12.32 24.98
CA ARG A 201 15.61 -11.85 24.08
C ARG A 201 15.67 -10.37 23.75
N GLY A 202 15.25 -10.01 22.54
CA GLY A 202 15.11 -8.62 22.12
C GLY A 202 16.47 -7.94 22.01
N GLY A 203 17.22 -8.24 20.95
CA GLY A 203 18.54 -7.64 20.72
C GLY A 203 18.43 -6.12 20.66
N GLY A 204 17.55 -5.61 19.79
CA GLY A 204 17.18 -4.20 19.74
C GLY A 204 16.25 -3.86 20.89
N ILE A 205 15.05 -4.44 20.86
CA ILE A 205 13.96 -4.11 21.78
C ILE A 205 13.36 -5.39 22.38
N PHE A 206 13.22 -5.42 23.70
CA PHE A 206 12.33 -6.35 24.39
C PHE A 206 11.10 -5.59 24.88
N ASN A 207 9.92 -5.94 24.40
CA ASN A 207 8.68 -5.26 24.70
C ASN A 207 7.65 -6.16 25.40
N ILE A 208 7.14 -5.69 26.54
CA ILE A 208 5.97 -6.26 27.25
C ILE A 208 4.92 -5.19 27.57
N GLY A 209 5.17 -3.93 27.25
CA GLY A 209 4.23 -2.81 27.37
C GLY A 209 3.78 -2.30 26.00
N LYS A 210 3.11 -1.14 25.94
CA LYS A 210 2.64 -0.58 24.66
C LYS A 210 3.83 -0.11 23.80
N LEU A 211 3.82 -0.43 22.50
CA LEU A 211 4.84 -0.01 21.54
C LEU A 211 4.22 0.65 20.31
N THR A 212 4.73 1.81 19.93
CA THR A 212 4.48 2.43 18.63
C THR A 212 5.81 2.76 17.97
N LEU A 213 6.03 2.22 16.78
CA LEU A 213 7.26 2.34 16.02
C LEU A 213 6.93 2.88 14.64
N SER A 214 7.53 4.01 14.26
CA SER A 214 7.20 4.70 13.01
C SER A 214 8.44 5.30 12.34
N ASN A 215 8.53 5.20 11.01
CA ASN A 215 9.58 5.87 10.21
C ASN A 215 11.00 5.61 10.76
N SER A 216 11.27 4.40 11.24
CA SER A 216 12.47 4.10 12.03
C SER A 216 13.20 2.89 11.45
N THR A 217 14.44 2.66 11.90
CA THR A 217 15.26 1.53 11.46
C THR A 217 15.74 0.72 12.66
N LEU A 218 15.55 -0.60 12.61
CA LEU A 218 16.18 -1.57 13.50
C LEU A 218 17.15 -2.40 12.67
N SER A 219 18.46 -2.21 12.86
CA SER A 219 19.48 -2.85 12.03
C SER A 219 20.55 -3.56 12.84
N GLY A 220 21.00 -4.73 12.37
CA GLY A 220 22.16 -5.44 12.94
C GLY A 220 21.98 -5.92 14.38
N ASN A 221 20.75 -5.88 14.90
CA ASN A 221 20.50 -6.28 16.29
C ASN A 221 20.46 -7.81 16.41
N SER A 222 21.01 -8.34 17.50
CA SER A 222 21.18 -9.78 17.61
C SER A 222 20.90 -10.39 18.99
N VAL A 223 20.50 -11.67 18.94
CA VAL A 223 20.29 -12.53 20.11
C VAL A 223 20.96 -13.87 19.88
N ALA A 224 21.70 -14.36 20.87
CA ALA A 224 22.45 -15.61 20.74
C ALA A 224 21.61 -16.88 20.99
N SER A 225 20.66 -16.86 21.93
CA SER A 225 20.08 -18.11 22.47
C SER A 225 18.58 -18.32 22.30
N ASP A 226 17.77 -17.28 22.11
CA ASP A 226 16.29 -17.42 22.06
C ASP A 226 15.67 -16.67 20.87
N ALA A 227 15.21 -15.43 21.04
CA ALA A 227 14.26 -14.84 20.10
C ALA A 227 14.30 -13.30 19.99
N GLY A 228 13.88 -12.80 18.81
CA GLY A 228 13.66 -11.38 18.52
C GLY A 228 14.97 -10.61 18.38
N GLY A 229 15.62 -10.72 17.22
CA GLY A 229 16.87 -9.99 16.96
C GLY A 229 16.64 -8.48 16.99
N GLY A 230 15.75 -7.99 16.12
CA GLY A 230 15.29 -6.61 16.14
C GLY A 230 14.35 -6.34 17.31
N LEU A 231 13.24 -7.09 17.37
CA LEU A 231 12.18 -6.91 18.36
C LEU A 231 11.69 -8.26 18.87
N TYR A 232 11.71 -8.42 20.19
CA TYR A 232 10.86 -9.40 20.87
C TYR A 232 9.64 -8.67 21.41
N ASP A 233 8.44 -9.06 20.98
CA ASP A 233 7.21 -8.45 21.43
C ASP A 233 6.23 -9.45 22.05
N ALA A 234 5.83 -9.14 23.29
CA ALA A 234 4.80 -9.84 24.03
C ALA A 234 3.65 -8.92 24.49
N SER A 235 3.51 -7.75 23.85
CA SER A 235 2.38 -6.86 24.03
C SER A 235 1.29 -7.08 22.98
N ASN A 236 0.03 -6.86 23.37
CA ASN A 236 -1.10 -6.84 22.45
C ASN A 236 -1.43 -5.42 21.93
N GLN A 237 -0.52 -4.47 22.10
CA GLN A 237 -0.70 -3.05 21.76
C GLN A 237 0.49 -2.52 20.98
N THR A 238 0.93 -3.28 19.97
CA THR A 238 2.06 -2.89 19.12
C THR A 238 1.58 -2.49 17.74
N THR A 239 2.07 -1.33 17.29
CA THR A 239 1.85 -0.81 15.94
C THR A 239 3.19 -0.43 15.34
N ILE A 240 3.48 -0.95 14.16
CA ILE A 240 4.70 -0.74 13.41
C ILE A 240 4.33 -0.18 12.05
N THR A 241 4.79 1.02 11.72
CA THR A 241 4.53 1.67 10.44
C THR A 241 5.81 2.18 9.81
N ASN A 242 5.96 2.02 8.49
CA ASN A 242 7.08 2.59 7.72
C ASN A 242 8.46 2.35 8.35
N THR A 243 8.68 1.14 8.87
CA THR A 243 9.88 0.82 9.64
C THR A 243 10.70 -0.24 8.92
N ASN A 244 12.02 -0.06 8.94
CA ASN A 244 12.97 -0.98 8.34
C ASN A 244 13.56 -1.92 9.40
N PHE A 245 13.42 -3.22 9.22
CA PHE A 245 14.12 -4.27 9.97
C PHE A 245 15.18 -4.87 9.05
N LEU A 246 16.44 -4.57 9.32
CA LEU A 246 17.56 -4.90 8.44
C LEU A 246 18.58 -5.78 9.17
N GLN A 247 18.98 -6.90 8.58
CA GLN A 247 20.13 -7.69 9.06
C GLN A 247 20.06 -8.09 10.55
N ASN A 248 18.86 -8.22 11.11
CA ASN A 248 18.70 -8.62 12.50
C ASN A 248 18.76 -10.15 12.61
N THR A 249 19.40 -10.65 13.67
CA THR A 249 19.70 -12.08 13.81
C THR A 249 19.22 -12.65 15.15
N ALA A 250 18.45 -13.73 15.11
CA ALA A 250 18.09 -14.51 16.30
C ALA A 250 17.76 -15.97 15.91
N PRO A 251 17.74 -16.93 16.86
CA PRO A 251 17.23 -18.26 16.56
C PRO A 251 15.77 -18.29 16.11
N GLN A 252 14.93 -17.41 16.69
CA GLN A 252 13.51 -17.30 16.35
C GLN A 252 13.16 -15.83 16.09
N GLY A 253 12.68 -15.52 14.88
CA GLY A 253 12.28 -14.17 14.51
C GLY A 253 13.48 -13.23 14.45
N GLY A 254 14.27 -13.33 13.38
CA GLY A 254 15.44 -12.47 13.18
C GLY A 254 15.06 -11.00 13.28
N GLY A 255 14.07 -10.58 12.49
CA GLY A 255 13.44 -9.26 12.63
C GLY A 255 12.59 -9.15 13.89
N ILE A 256 11.49 -9.92 13.93
CA ILE A 256 10.48 -9.86 15.00
C ILE A 256 10.14 -11.25 15.52
N PHE A 257 10.10 -11.40 16.83
CA PHE A 257 9.37 -12.47 17.50
C PHE A 257 8.07 -11.90 18.09
N ALA A 258 6.92 -12.34 17.55
CA ALA A 258 5.59 -11.90 17.95
C ALA A 258 4.91 -13.00 18.79
N LEU A 259 4.81 -12.77 20.11
CA LEU A 259 4.07 -13.66 21.00
C LEU A 259 2.56 -13.43 20.95
N THR A 260 2.15 -12.20 20.63
CA THR A 260 0.78 -11.65 20.66
C THR A 260 0.50 -10.79 19.43
N SER A 261 -0.73 -10.29 19.30
CA SER A 261 -1.17 -9.60 18.08
C SER A 261 -0.36 -8.35 17.71
N GLN A 262 -0.05 -8.22 16.41
CA GLN A 262 0.76 -7.15 15.81
C GLN A 262 0.04 -6.52 14.62
N ASN A 263 0.20 -5.20 14.45
CA ASN A 263 -0.16 -4.50 13.23
C ASN A 263 1.08 -3.88 12.60
N ILE A 264 1.43 -4.36 11.40
CA ILE A 264 2.60 -3.96 10.64
C ILE A 264 2.13 -3.38 9.31
N SER A 265 2.56 -2.17 8.96
CA SER A 265 2.25 -1.59 7.64
C SER A 265 3.37 -0.76 7.05
N GLY A 266 3.45 -0.69 5.72
CA GLY A 266 4.43 0.14 5.02
C GLY A 266 5.89 -0.22 5.30
N SER A 267 6.16 -1.39 5.88
CA SER A 267 7.44 -1.70 6.52
C SER A 267 8.28 -2.63 5.65
N THR A 268 9.60 -2.55 5.82
CA THR A 268 10.56 -3.35 5.06
C THR A 268 11.33 -4.28 5.98
N PHE A 269 11.44 -5.55 5.59
CA PHE A 269 12.25 -6.57 6.25
C PHE A 269 13.27 -7.08 5.24
N ASN A 270 14.53 -6.70 5.39
CA ASN A 270 15.60 -7.15 4.48
C ASN A 270 16.71 -7.89 5.24
N GLU A 271 17.15 -9.01 4.69
CA GLU A 271 18.32 -9.76 5.18
C GLU A 271 18.26 -10.17 6.66
N ASN A 272 17.06 -10.32 7.24
CA ASN A 272 16.95 -10.81 8.61
C ASN A 272 17.14 -12.32 8.66
N ILE A 273 17.83 -12.78 9.71
CA ILE A 273 18.26 -14.17 9.86
C ILE A 273 17.61 -14.78 11.10
N GLY A 274 16.73 -15.74 10.87
CA GLY A 274 16.11 -16.59 11.88
C GLY A 274 16.76 -17.95 11.84
N THR A 275 17.81 -18.23 12.61
CA THR A 275 18.63 -19.44 12.36
C THR A 275 17.83 -20.75 12.45
N ASN A 276 16.72 -20.76 13.21
CA ASN A 276 15.76 -21.86 13.21
C ASN A 276 14.43 -21.48 12.55
N HIS A 277 13.76 -20.41 12.98
CA HIS A 277 12.37 -20.15 12.56
C HIS A 277 12.13 -18.66 12.30
N GLY A 278 11.49 -18.34 11.16
CA GLY A 278 11.07 -16.98 10.82
C GLY A 278 12.25 -16.04 10.63
N GLY A 279 12.71 -15.86 9.40
CA GLY A 279 13.81 -14.94 9.11
C GLY A 279 13.42 -13.51 9.45
N ALA A 280 12.35 -13.04 8.84
CA ALA A 280 11.75 -11.75 9.18
C ALA A 280 10.92 -11.83 10.46
N LEU A 281 10.00 -12.81 10.55
CA LEU A 281 8.99 -12.85 11.60
C LEU A 281 8.69 -14.26 12.08
N TYR A 282 8.68 -14.44 13.39
CA TYR A 282 8.10 -15.60 14.06
C TYR A 282 6.77 -15.20 14.70
N HIS A 283 5.70 -15.91 14.38
CA HIS A 283 4.39 -15.74 15.00
C HIS A 283 4.04 -16.94 15.90
N TYR A 284 3.91 -16.67 17.19
CA TYR A 284 3.52 -17.66 18.19
C TYR A 284 2.00 -17.89 18.20
N SER A 285 1.55 -19.03 18.71
CA SER A 285 0.16 -19.52 18.57
C SER A 285 -0.94 -18.68 19.23
N PHE A 286 -0.62 -17.62 19.97
CA PHE A 286 -1.59 -16.82 20.72
C PHE A 286 -1.71 -15.40 20.14
N GLY A 287 -2.41 -15.24 19.02
CA GLY A 287 -2.67 -13.90 18.49
C GLY A 287 -2.88 -13.85 16.99
N SER A 288 -2.93 -12.62 16.49
CA SER A 288 -3.08 -12.29 15.08
C SER A 288 -2.00 -11.31 14.63
N VAL A 289 -1.24 -11.66 13.60
CA VAL A 289 -0.32 -10.74 12.94
C VAL A 289 -0.98 -10.23 11.67
N THR A 290 -1.18 -8.92 11.57
CA THR A 290 -1.68 -8.26 10.37
C THR A 290 -0.54 -7.47 9.72
N ILE A 291 -0.29 -7.74 8.45
CA ILE A 291 0.76 -7.13 7.64
C ILE A 291 0.10 -6.54 6.39
N ALA A 292 0.34 -5.26 6.12
CA ALA A 292 -0.18 -4.59 4.94
C ALA A 292 0.90 -3.76 4.24
N ASN A 293 0.88 -3.69 2.91
CA ASN A 293 1.73 -2.78 2.13
C ASN A 293 3.22 -2.88 2.52
N SER A 294 3.71 -4.09 2.77
CA SER A 294 5.05 -4.31 3.34
C SER A 294 5.91 -5.17 2.41
N THR A 295 7.22 -5.02 2.52
CA THR A 295 8.19 -5.71 1.66
C THR A 295 9.12 -6.59 2.49
N PHE A 296 9.27 -7.85 2.09
CA PHE A 296 10.13 -8.84 2.72
C PHE A 296 11.10 -9.39 1.69
N THR A 297 12.38 -9.04 1.82
CA THR A 297 13.43 -9.40 0.87
C THR A 297 14.59 -10.11 1.53
N ASN A 298 15.10 -11.17 0.88
CA ASN A 298 16.34 -11.85 1.26
C ASN A 298 16.41 -12.33 2.72
N ASN A 299 15.26 -12.55 3.37
CA ASN A 299 15.23 -13.05 4.74
C ASN A 299 15.48 -14.57 4.72
N THR A 300 16.22 -15.06 5.72
CA THR A 300 16.73 -16.44 5.74
C THR A 300 16.37 -17.15 7.03
N SER A 301 15.91 -18.40 6.93
CA SER A 301 15.69 -19.26 8.10
C SER A 301 15.73 -20.75 7.80
N THR A 302 15.55 -21.63 8.79
CA THR A 302 15.28 -23.06 8.49
C THR A 302 13.82 -23.26 8.08
N PHE A 303 12.88 -22.60 8.77
CA PHE A 303 11.45 -22.67 8.48
C PHE A 303 10.85 -21.27 8.32
N GLY A 304 10.30 -20.96 7.14
CA GLY A 304 9.68 -19.67 6.84
C GLY A 304 10.71 -18.56 6.71
N GLY A 305 11.23 -18.31 5.50
CA GLY A 305 12.22 -17.25 5.29
C GLY A 305 11.67 -15.88 5.68
N VAL A 306 10.40 -15.62 5.34
CA VAL A 306 9.64 -14.46 5.81
C VAL A 306 8.97 -14.77 7.14
N ILE A 307 7.94 -15.62 7.13
CA ILE A 307 7.09 -15.87 8.30
C ILE A 307 7.09 -17.35 8.65
N TYR A 308 7.32 -17.64 9.93
CA TYR A 308 6.93 -18.89 10.56
C TYR A 308 5.69 -18.68 11.42
N ASN A 309 4.54 -19.18 10.97
CA ASN A 309 3.29 -19.15 11.73
C ASN A 309 3.06 -20.48 12.45
N LEU A 310 3.40 -20.54 13.75
CA LEU A 310 3.34 -21.78 14.53
C LEU A 310 1.91 -22.29 14.73
N GLY A 311 0.93 -21.38 14.83
CA GLY A 311 -0.44 -21.76 15.17
C GLY A 311 -1.43 -20.59 15.29
N GLY A 312 -0.99 -19.34 15.13
CA GLY A 312 -1.86 -18.17 15.20
C GLY A 312 -2.51 -17.84 13.84
N THR A 313 -3.14 -16.67 13.75
CA THR A 313 -3.67 -16.13 12.49
C THR A 313 -2.72 -15.10 11.90
N ALA A 314 -2.23 -15.33 10.69
CA ALA A 314 -1.44 -14.35 9.93
C ALA A 314 -2.27 -13.81 8.76
N THR A 315 -2.44 -12.50 8.67
CA THR A 315 -3.09 -11.83 7.54
C THR A 315 -2.07 -10.95 6.84
N ILE A 316 -1.85 -11.18 5.55
CA ILE A 316 -0.91 -10.44 4.71
C ILE A 316 -1.68 -9.84 3.55
N SER A 317 -1.62 -8.53 3.37
CA SER A 317 -2.27 -7.84 2.26
C SER A 317 -1.32 -6.92 1.51
N ASN A 318 -1.49 -6.83 0.19
CA ASN A 318 -0.80 -5.86 -0.68
C ASN A 318 0.72 -5.83 -0.44
N SER A 319 1.33 -6.99 -0.22
CA SER A 319 2.71 -7.10 0.24
C SER A 319 3.56 -7.91 -0.73
N VAL A 320 4.87 -7.65 -0.70
CA VAL A 320 5.86 -8.34 -1.54
C VAL A 320 6.73 -9.23 -0.67
N LEU A 321 6.73 -10.53 -0.95
CA LEU A 321 7.61 -11.52 -0.33
C LEU A 321 8.54 -12.05 -1.41
N SER A 322 9.75 -11.51 -1.50
CA SER A 322 10.67 -11.80 -2.62
C SER A 322 12.07 -12.25 -2.23
N GLY A 323 12.62 -13.24 -2.92
CA GLY A 323 14.02 -13.65 -2.74
C GLY A 323 14.35 -14.26 -1.37
N ASN A 324 13.36 -14.67 -0.59
CA ASN A 324 13.58 -15.22 0.75
C ASN A 324 13.95 -16.70 0.67
N THR A 325 14.80 -17.15 1.59
CA THR A 325 15.38 -18.50 1.56
C THR A 325 15.08 -19.28 2.83
N ALA A 326 14.68 -20.54 2.69
CA ALA A 326 14.54 -21.45 3.82
C ALA A 326 14.89 -22.90 3.48
N THR A 327 14.82 -23.80 4.47
CA THR A 327 14.75 -25.24 4.18
C THR A 327 13.32 -25.65 3.83
N GLN A 328 12.32 -25.05 4.46
CA GLN A 328 10.91 -25.26 4.14
C GLN A 328 10.14 -23.94 4.20
N GLY A 329 9.30 -23.67 3.19
CA GLY A 329 8.57 -22.41 3.11
C GLY A 329 9.52 -21.25 2.86
N GLY A 330 10.10 -21.13 1.66
CA GLY A 330 11.09 -20.08 1.35
C GLY A 330 10.56 -18.69 1.67
N GLY A 331 9.29 -18.43 1.35
CA GLY A 331 8.54 -17.29 1.87
C GLY A 331 7.86 -17.61 3.20
N VAL A 332 6.77 -18.40 3.15
CA VAL A 332 5.87 -18.62 4.29
C VAL A 332 5.87 -20.08 4.72
N TYR A 333 6.00 -20.31 6.03
CA TYR A 333 5.74 -21.60 6.66
C TYR A 333 4.55 -21.49 7.60
N ASN A 334 3.45 -22.14 7.24
CA ASN A 334 2.16 -22.07 7.94
C ASN A 334 1.80 -23.39 8.63
N ARG A 335 1.59 -23.35 9.95
CA ARG A 335 0.92 -24.41 10.73
C ARG A 335 -0.40 -23.96 11.35
N GLY A 336 -0.60 -22.64 11.45
CA GLY A 336 -1.84 -22.02 11.92
C GLY A 336 -2.79 -21.68 10.78
N THR A 337 -3.41 -20.51 10.87
CA THR A 337 -4.22 -19.93 9.78
C THR A 337 -3.45 -18.80 9.11
N SER A 338 -3.34 -18.82 7.79
CA SER A 338 -2.78 -17.71 7.01
C SER A 338 -3.75 -17.26 5.92
N SER A 339 -3.96 -15.96 5.80
CA SER A 339 -4.70 -15.32 4.70
C SER A 339 -3.77 -14.35 3.99
N ILE A 340 -3.62 -14.50 2.68
CA ILE A 340 -2.75 -13.68 1.84
C ILE A 340 -3.57 -13.11 0.70
N THR A 341 -3.64 -11.79 0.59
CA THR A 341 -4.49 -11.08 -0.40
C THR A 341 -3.72 -10.01 -1.15
N GLY A 342 -3.97 -9.81 -2.45
CA GLY A 342 -3.36 -8.71 -3.21
C GLY A 342 -1.82 -8.73 -3.24
N SER A 343 -1.20 -9.88 -2.99
CA SER A 343 0.24 -9.96 -2.66
C SER A 343 1.03 -10.72 -3.71
N ALA A 344 2.33 -10.42 -3.79
CA ALA A 344 3.28 -11.11 -4.66
C ALA A 344 4.25 -11.95 -3.84
N ILE A 345 4.25 -13.27 -4.04
CA ILE A 345 5.18 -14.24 -3.43
C ILE A 345 6.12 -14.72 -4.53
N THR A 346 7.31 -14.12 -4.64
CA THR A 346 8.13 -14.26 -5.85
C THR A 346 9.59 -14.63 -5.60
N GLY A 347 10.17 -15.49 -6.42
CA GLY A 347 11.62 -15.75 -6.35
C GLY A 347 12.11 -16.35 -5.02
N ASN A 348 11.23 -16.90 -4.19
CA ASN A 348 11.62 -17.49 -2.91
C ASN A 348 12.15 -18.92 -3.13
N SER A 349 13.07 -19.35 -2.28
CA SER A 349 13.79 -20.62 -2.43
C SER A 349 13.70 -21.47 -1.17
N ALA A 350 13.34 -22.74 -1.33
CA ALA A 350 13.41 -23.75 -0.29
C ALA A 350 14.32 -24.91 -0.71
N SER A 351 15.34 -25.25 0.09
CA SER A 351 16.16 -26.45 -0.23
C SER A 351 15.36 -27.77 -0.10
N GLY A 352 14.27 -27.76 0.66
CA GLY A 352 13.33 -28.86 0.83
C GLY A 352 12.02 -28.64 0.07
N ILE A 353 10.97 -28.19 0.76
CA ILE A 353 9.58 -28.15 0.25
C ILE A 353 8.95 -26.77 0.39
N GLY A 354 8.01 -26.44 -0.49
CA GLY A 354 7.29 -25.16 -0.46
C GLY A 354 8.21 -23.99 -0.75
N GLY A 355 8.65 -23.83 -2.00
CA GLY A 355 9.57 -22.76 -2.40
C GLY A 355 9.03 -21.39 -2.05
N GLY A 356 7.78 -21.11 -2.43
CA GLY A 356 7.03 -19.95 -1.98
C GLY A 356 6.41 -20.19 -0.61
N ILE A 357 5.54 -21.19 -0.52
CA ILE A 357 4.68 -21.44 0.65
C ILE A 357 4.70 -22.91 1.02
N HIS A 358 4.89 -23.18 2.31
CA HIS A 358 4.62 -24.47 2.93
C HIS A 358 3.40 -24.34 3.85
N SER A 359 2.31 -25.06 3.55
CA SER A 359 1.09 -25.04 4.34
C SER A 359 0.78 -26.41 4.95
N SER A 360 0.73 -26.39 6.28
CA SER A 360 0.30 -27.49 7.14
C SER A 360 -0.78 -27.10 8.16
N GLY A 361 -1.35 -25.91 7.99
CA GLY A 361 -2.59 -25.48 8.59
C GLY A 361 -3.53 -24.93 7.51
N THR A 362 -4.42 -24.02 7.88
CA THR A 362 -5.36 -23.40 6.92
C THR A 362 -4.67 -22.27 6.16
N LEU A 363 -4.78 -22.26 4.84
CA LEU A 363 -4.28 -21.21 3.97
C LEU A 363 -5.39 -20.69 3.05
N SER A 364 -5.52 -19.37 2.96
CA SER A 364 -6.34 -18.68 1.96
C SER A 364 -5.44 -17.75 1.16
N LEU A 365 -5.33 -17.99 -0.15
CA LEU A 365 -4.71 -17.08 -1.11
C LEU A 365 -5.81 -16.47 -1.96
N LEU A 366 -5.82 -15.14 -2.05
CA LEU A 366 -6.84 -14.39 -2.75
C LEU A 366 -6.19 -13.31 -3.63
N ASN A 367 -6.56 -13.20 -4.90
CA ASN A 367 -6.16 -12.08 -5.75
C ASN A 367 -4.64 -11.80 -5.71
N SER A 368 -3.83 -12.86 -5.84
CA SER A 368 -2.38 -12.84 -5.52
C SER A 368 -1.57 -13.63 -6.55
N THR A 369 -0.30 -13.25 -6.73
CA THR A 369 0.63 -13.90 -7.66
C THR A 369 1.70 -14.68 -6.89
N VAL A 370 1.86 -15.97 -7.21
CA VAL A 370 2.93 -16.85 -6.71
C VAL A 370 3.81 -17.24 -7.87
N ALA A 371 4.99 -16.61 -8.02
CA ALA A 371 5.79 -16.77 -9.22
C ALA A 371 7.29 -17.01 -8.99
N ASN A 372 7.92 -17.77 -9.87
CA ASN A 372 9.38 -17.96 -9.88
C ASN A 372 9.96 -18.52 -8.56
N ASN A 373 9.16 -19.21 -7.75
CA ASN A 373 9.64 -19.81 -6.50
C ASN A 373 10.22 -21.20 -6.78
N THR A 374 11.25 -21.58 -6.04
CA THR A 374 11.98 -22.84 -6.25
C THR A 374 12.00 -23.70 -4.99
N ALA A 375 11.70 -24.99 -5.12
CA ALA A 375 11.88 -25.99 -4.07
C ALA A 375 12.83 -27.11 -4.54
N GLY A 376 13.72 -27.60 -3.68
CA GLY A 376 14.57 -28.75 -4.01
C GLY A 376 13.77 -30.03 -4.25
N ASN A 377 12.69 -30.22 -3.49
CA ASN A 377 11.88 -31.44 -3.51
C ASN A 377 10.49 -31.21 -4.08
N ASN A 378 9.56 -30.64 -3.31
CA ASN A 378 8.14 -30.65 -3.65
C ASN A 378 7.49 -29.28 -3.48
N GLY A 379 6.61 -28.89 -4.42
CA GLY A 379 5.81 -27.67 -4.31
C GLY A 379 6.66 -26.42 -4.49
N GLY A 380 7.00 -26.06 -5.72
CA GLY A 380 7.81 -24.87 -5.99
C GLY A 380 7.08 -23.61 -5.56
N GLY A 381 5.82 -23.45 -5.97
CA GLY A 381 4.95 -22.38 -5.48
C GLY A 381 4.35 -22.70 -4.11
N LEU A 382 3.62 -23.81 -4.02
CA LEU A 382 2.90 -24.23 -2.82
C LEU A 382 3.10 -25.72 -2.54
N TRP A 383 3.46 -26.04 -1.30
CA TRP A 383 3.30 -27.39 -0.74
C TRP A 383 2.14 -27.38 0.25
N ASN A 384 1.17 -28.27 0.08
CA ASN A 384 -0.02 -28.37 0.93
C ASN A 384 -0.20 -29.79 1.48
N ASN A 385 -0.37 -29.91 2.80
CA ASN A 385 -0.83 -31.15 3.43
C ASN A 385 -2.03 -30.98 4.38
N SER A 386 -2.69 -29.81 4.31
CA SER A 386 -3.88 -29.48 5.08
C SER A 386 -4.87 -28.74 4.19
N VAL A 387 -5.57 -27.71 4.68
CA VAL A 387 -6.59 -26.99 3.91
C VAL A 387 -5.99 -25.76 3.24
N SER A 388 -6.02 -25.69 1.91
CA SER A 388 -5.64 -24.52 1.13
C SER A 388 -6.72 -24.14 0.14
N THR A 389 -7.12 -22.86 0.14
CA THR A 389 -8.07 -22.27 -0.80
C THR A 389 -7.41 -21.16 -1.58
N LEU A 390 -7.43 -21.26 -2.91
CA LEU A 390 -6.88 -20.28 -3.85
C LEU A 390 -8.04 -19.74 -4.68
N LEU A 391 -8.18 -18.41 -4.73
CA LEU A 391 -9.22 -17.72 -5.47
C LEU A 391 -8.65 -16.49 -6.21
N ASN A 392 -8.83 -16.42 -7.54
CA ASN A 392 -8.23 -15.35 -8.37
C ASN A 392 -6.70 -15.29 -8.18
N VAL A 393 -6.02 -16.43 -8.27
CA VAL A 393 -4.58 -16.54 -8.02
C VAL A 393 -3.87 -16.91 -9.32
N THR A 394 -2.68 -16.34 -9.53
CA THR A 394 -1.78 -16.75 -10.63
C THR A 394 -0.57 -17.49 -10.05
N LEU A 395 -0.35 -18.74 -10.47
CA LEU A 395 0.84 -19.53 -10.13
C LEU A 395 1.65 -19.84 -11.40
N ALA A 396 2.83 -19.23 -11.56
CA ALA A 396 3.62 -19.38 -12.78
C ALA A 396 5.15 -19.36 -12.57
N GLY A 397 5.90 -20.06 -13.42
CA GLY A 397 7.37 -20.06 -13.36
C GLY A 397 7.97 -20.71 -12.12
N ASN A 398 7.18 -21.38 -11.28
CA ASN A 398 7.67 -22.04 -10.08
C ASN A 398 8.31 -23.39 -10.44
N SER A 399 9.33 -23.82 -9.68
CA SER A 399 10.12 -25.01 -9.97
C SER A 399 10.29 -25.93 -8.77
N ALA A 400 10.17 -27.24 -8.97
CA ALA A 400 10.47 -28.26 -7.95
C ALA A 400 10.87 -29.60 -8.57
N SER A 401 11.31 -30.58 -7.77
CA SER A 401 11.43 -31.96 -8.28
C SER A 401 10.05 -32.56 -8.59
N GLN A 402 9.02 -32.24 -7.81
CA GLN A 402 7.62 -32.66 -8.03
C GLN A 402 6.64 -31.53 -7.67
N GLY A 403 5.58 -31.35 -8.46
CA GLY A 403 4.61 -30.29 -8.18
C GLY A 403 5.23 -28.90 -8.32
N GLY A 404 5.66 -28.52 -9.53
CA GLY A 404 6.36 -27.26 -9.76
C GLY A 404 5.56 -26.06 -9.27
N GLY A 405 4.29 -25.98 -9.67
CA GLY A 405 3.34 -25.02 -9.11
C GLY A 405 2.89 -25.45 -7.72
N ILE A 406 2.19 -26.58 -7.64
CA ILE A 406 1.58 -27.08 -6.40
C ILE A 406 1.88 -28.56 -6.17
N PHE A 407 2.24 -28.91 -4.95
CA PHE A 407 2.25 -30.30 -4.48
C PHE A 407 1.24 -30.45 -3.33
N ASN A 408 0.17 -31.20 -3.57
CA ASN A 408 -0.86 -31.52 -2.58
C ASN A 408 -0.65 -32.96 -2.07
N ILE A 409 -0.70 -33.19 -0.75
CA ILE A 409 -0.43 -34.52 -0.18
C ILE A 409 -1.29 -34.83 1.04
N SER A 410 -1.45 -36.13 1.31
CA SER A 410 -2.14 -36.72 2.46
C SER A 410 -3.67 -36.71 2.34
N VAL A 411 -4.33 -37.68 2.96
CA VAL A 411 -5.80 -37.79 3.01
C VAL A 411 -6.45 -36.56 3.65
N GLY A 412 -5.71 -35.81 4.48
CA GLY A 412 -6.14 -34.53 5.05
C GLY A 412 -5.80 -33.29 4.21
N GLY A 413 -5.03 -33.42 3.12
CA GLY A 413 -4.67 -32.34 2.21
C GLY A 413 -5.82 -32.01 1.27
N SER A 414 -6.52 -30.91 1.53
CA SER A 414 -7.61 -30.39 0.70
C SER A 414 -7.15 -29.11 0.00
N LEU A 415 -7.15 -29.14 -1.33
CA LEU A 415 -6.86 -27.98 -2.18
C LEU A 415 -8.14 -27.57 -2.91
N THR A 416 -8.58 -26.32 -2.74
CA THR A 416 -9.71 -25.74 -3.47
C THR A 416 -9.21 -24.64 -4.39
N LEU A 417 -9.55 -24.73 -5.68
CA LEU A 417 -9.13 -23.79 -6.72
C LEU A 417 -10.37 -23.17 -7.37
N ALA A 418 -10.41 -21.84 -7.44
CA ALA A 418 -11.45 -21.09 -8.15
C ALA A 418 -10.86 -19.86 -8.84
N ASN A 419 -11.31 -19.54 -10.06
CA ASN A 419 -10.76 -18.46 -10.89
C ASN A 419 -9.21 -18.42 -10.87
N THR A 420 -8.56 -19.59 -10.75
CA THR A 420 -7.11 -19.67 -10.50
C THR A 420 -6.40 -20.13 -11.76
N LEU A 421 -5.34 -19.42 -12.12
CA LEU A 421 -4.47 -19.72 -13.26
C LEU A 421 -3.19 -20.41 -12.76
N VAL A 422 -2.94 -21.63 -13.24
CA VAL A 422 -1.70 -22.37 -12.96
C VAL A 422 -1.05 -22.72 -14.29
N SER A 423 0.07 -22.08 -14.62
CA SER A 423 0.76 -22.32 -15.88
C SER A 423 2.24 -21.95 -15.89
N GLY A 424 3.03 -22.69 -16.67
CA GLY A 424 4.44 -22.40 -16.90
C GLY A 424 5.32 -22.80 -15.72
N ASN A 425 4.86 -23.74 -14.89
CA ASN A 425 5.66 -24.28 -13.78
C ASN A 425 6.45 -25.51 -14.24
N SER A 426 7.56 -25.83 -13.57
CA SER A 426 8.50 -26.89 -13.98
C SER A 426 8.75 -27.90 -12.87
N ALA A 427 8.70 -29.19 -13.21
CA ALA A 427 9.09 -30.30 -12.34
C ALA A 427 9.35 -31.58 -13.13
N ALA A 428 9.98 -32.59 -12.50
CA ALA A 428 10.14 -33.91 -13.11
C ALA A 428 8.82 -34.70 -13.20
N SER A 429 7.81 -34.34 -12.39
CA SER A 429 6.48 -34.96 -12.37
C SER A 429 5.44 -34.01 -11.78
N GLY A 430 4.27 -33.91 -12.42
CA GLY A 430 3.21 -32.97 -12.04
C GLY A 430 3.72 -31.54 -12.09
N MET A 431 4.12 -31.09 -13.28
CA MET A 431 4.77 -29.78 -13.48
C MET A 431 3.96 -28.63 -12.93
N GLU A 432 2.65 -28.62 -13.21
CA GLU A 432 1.73 -27.62 -12.69
C GLU A 432 1.24 -28.02 -11.31
N ILE A 433 0.59 -29.19 -11.21
CA ILE A 433 0.03 -29.69 -9.95
C ILE A 433 0.27 -31.19 -9.83
N LYS A 434 0.81 -31.61 -8.68
CA LYS A 434 0.84 -33.01 -8.26
C LYS A 434 -0.02 -33.23 -7.03
N ASN A 435 -1.03 -34.08 -7.14
CA ASN A 435 -1.88 -34.52 -6.05
C ASN A 435 -1.53 -35.95 -5.62
N ASN A 436 -0.90 -36.11 -4.45
CA ASN A 436 -0.48 -37.40 -3.90
C ASN A 436 -1.35 -37.79 -2.71
N LEU A 437 -2.46 -38.50 -2.98
CA LEU A 437 -3.42 -38.98 -1.98
C LEU A 437 -4.20 -37.88 -1.24
N GLY A 438 -4.19 -36.65 -1.73
CA GLY A 438 -5.04 -35.57 -1.24
C GLY A 438 -6.32 -35.40 -2.06
N ALA A 439 -7.14 -34.44 -1.64
CA ALA A 439 -8.33 -34.00 -2.33
C ALA A 439 -8.06 -32.68 -3.08
N VAL A 440 -8.46 -32.64 -4.35
CA VAL A 440 -8.47 -31.41 -5.16
C VAL A 440 -9.90 -31.13 -5.58
N THR A 441 -10.41 -29.96 -5.19
CA THR A 441 -11.69 -29.43 -5.66
C THR A 441 -11.40 -28.40 -6.74
N SER A 442 -11.59 -28.82 -7.99
CA SER A 442 -11.48 -28.01 -9.21
C SER A 442 -12.75 -28.24 -10.04
N ASN A 443 -13.48 -27.17 -10.36
CA ASN A 443 -14.58 -27.09 -11.35
C ASN A 443 -15.19 -25.68 -11.28
N ALA A 444 -14.34 -24.67 -11.10
CA ALA A 444 -14.74 -23.34 -10.65
C ALA A 444 -13.98 -22.28 -11.45
N HIS A 445 -13.99 -22.44 -12.78
CA HIS A 445 -13.41 -21.50 -13.73
C HIS A 445 -11.91 -21.32 -13.55
N ASN A 446 -11.17 -22.42 -13.40
CA ASN A 446 -9.71 -22.40 -13.35
C ASN A 446 -9.11 -22.54 -14.74
N LEU A 447 -7.86 -22.11 -14.91
CA LEU A 447 -7.06 -22.39 -16.10
C LEU A 447 -5.81 -23.17 -15.72
N PHE A 448 -5.64 -24.32 -16.34
CA PHE A 448 -4.45 -25.15 -16.22
C PHE A 448 -3.75 -25.21 -17.58
N GLY A 449 -2.55 -24.66 -17.69
CA GLY A 449 -1.81 -24.63 -18.96
C GLY A 449 -0.38 -25.10 -18.81
N HIS A 450 0.22 -25.66 -19.87
CA HIS A 450 1.66 -25.95 -19.89
C HIS A 450 2.21 -25.87 -21.32
N ASN A 451 3.45 -25.39 -21.46
CA ASN A 451 4.14 -25.32 -22.74
C ASN A 451 4.77 -26.68 -23.11
N GLY A 452 4.11 -27.48 -23.94
CA GLY A 452 4.73 -28.67 -24.55
C GLY A 452 4.43 -30.03 -23.91
N GLU A 453 3.65 -30.06 -22.83
CA GLU A 453 3.39 -31.29 -22.05
C GLU A 453 1.91 -31.61 -22.06
N ASN A 454 1.56 -32.89 -21.97
CA ASN A 454 0.17 -33.30 -21.96
C ASN A 454 -0.47 -33.14 -20.58
N THR A 455 -1.80 -33.20 -20.51
CA THR A 455 -2.56 -33.08 -19.25
C THR A 455 -2.02 -33.99 -18.15
N PHE A 456 -1.66 -35.23 -18.46
CA PHE A 456 -1.19 -36.21 -17.47
C PHE A 456 0.19 -35.88 -16.91
N GLN A 457 1.05 -35.25 -17.70
CA GLN A 457 2.39 -34.82 -17.26
C GLN A 457 2.31 -33.51 -16.45
N ALA A 458 1.43 -32.59 -16.86
CA ALA A 458 1.21 -31.32 -16.18
C ALA A 458 0.42 -31.47 -14.87
N LEU A 459 -0.64 -32.30 -14.88
CA LEU A 459 -1.58 -32.53 -13.79
C LEU A 459 -1.57 -34.00 -13.39
N ASP A 460 -1.08 -34.29 -12.19
CA ASP A 460 -0.98 -35.67 -11.67
C ASP A 460 -1.93 -35.86 -10.47
N GLY A 461 -2.67 -36.97 -10.46
CA GLY A 461 -3.53 -37.37 -9.33
C GLY A 461 -4.89 -36.67 -9.21
N PHE A 462 -5.32 -35.90 -10.22
CA PHE A 462 -6.69 -35.37 -10.35
C PHE A 462 -6.99 -34.99 -11.81
N SER A 463 -8.25 -34.67 -12.11
CA SER A 463 -8.67 -34.14 -13.41
C SER A 463 -9.44 -32.81 -13.24
N PRO A 464 -9.18 -31.79 -14.07
CA PRO A 464 -10.00 -30.58 -14.12
C PRO A 464 -11.48 -30.88 -14.37
N GLY A 465 -12.36 -30.01 -13.87
CA GLY A 465 -13.81 -30.10 -14.07
C GLY A 465 -14.26 -29.54 -15.43
N VAL A 466 -15.55 -29.68 -15.74
CA VAL A 466 -16.14 -29.22 -17.02
C VAL A 466 -16.17 -27.70 -17.17
N ASN A 467 -16.13 -26.96 -16.06
CA ASN A 467 -16.07 -25.50 -16.05
C ASN A 467 -14.64 -24.96 -16.00
N ASP A 468 -13.62 -25.84 -15.96
CA ASP A 468 -12.23 -25.42 -15.99
C ASP A 468 -11.69 -25.46 -17.44
N ILE A 469 -10.75 -24.57 -17.74
CA ILE A 469 -10.03 -24.53 -19.01
C ILE A 469 -8.76 -25.36 -18.87
N ASN A 470 -8.68 -26.44 -19.66
CA ASN A 470 -7.46 -27.22 -19.79
C ASN A 470 -6.70 -26.79 -21.07
N ALA A 471 -5.75 -25.88 -20.89
CA ALA A 471 -4.88 -25.34 -21.93
C ALA A 471 -3.52 -26.07 -21.99
N THR A 472 -3.45 -27.33 -21.59
CA THR A 472 -2.26 -28.18 -21.79
C THR A 472 -2.22 -28.72 -23.23
N SER A 473 -1.07 -29.26 -23.66
CA SER A 473 -1.04 -29.92 -24.97
C SER A 473 -1.96 -31.14 -24.95
N ASN A 474 -2.71 -31.37 -26.03
CA ASN A 474 -3.43 -32.63 -26.18
C ASN A 474 -2.50 -33.79 -26.61
N GLY A 475 -1.18 -33.66 -26.38
CA GLY A 475 -0.14 -34.55 -26.88
C GLY A 475 0.17 -34.41 -28.38
N THR A 476 -0.57 -33.57 -29.13
CA THR A 476 -0.35 -33.34 -30.58
C THR A 476 -0.25 -31.86 -30.98
N ASN A 477 -0.84 -30.94 -30.22
CA ASN A 477 -0.72 -29.49 -30.38
C ASN A 477 -0.41 -28.84 -29.02
N PRO A 478 0.81 -28.33 -28.79
CA PRO A 478 1.13 -27.60 -27.57
C PRO A 478 0.49 -26.21 -27.58
N THR A 479 -0.08 -25.81 -26.44
CA THR A 479 -0.46 -24.41 -26.20
C THR A 479 0.80 -23.65 -25.78
N PRO A 480 1.27 -22.65 -26.55
CA PRO A 480 2.44 -21.87 -26.15
C PRO A 480 2.14 -21.11 -24.85
N LEU A 481 3.07 -21.09 -23.89
CA LEU A 481 2.90 -20.26 -22.69
C LEU A 481 2.65 -18.78 -23.04
N ALA A 482 3.31 -18.31 -24.10
CA ALA A 482 3.15 -16.96 -24.65
C ALA A 482 1.72 -16.64 -25.15
N SER A 483 0.86 -17.64 -25.36
CA SER A 483 -0.55 -17.41 -25.65
C SER A 483 -1.43 -17.34 -24.40
N LEU A 484 -0.88 -17.62 -23.21
CA LEU A 484 -1.60 -17.58 -21.94
C LEU A 484 -1.19 -16.37 -21.09
N LEU A 485 0.13 -16.18 -20.94
CA LEU A 485 0.75 -15.16 -20.10
C LEU A 485 1.75 -14.36 -20.92
N ASP A 486 1.91 -13.07 -20.56
CA ASP A 486 2.92 -12.19 -21.15
C ASP A 486 4.31 -12.86 -21.06
N PRO A 487 5.02 -13.03 -22.19
CA PRO A 487 6.38 -13.58 -22.23
C PRO A 487 7.40 -12.83 -21.37
N GLY A 488 7.18 -11.54 -21.08
CA GLY A 488 8.02 -10.77 -20.16
C GLY A 488 7.86 -11.21 -18.68
N GLY A 489 6.86 -12.03 -18.38
CA GLY A 489 6.66 -12.65 -17.07
C GLY A 489 6.27 -11.64 -16.00
N LEU A 490 6.91 -11.73 -14.83
CA LEU A 490 6.63 -10.88 -13.68
C LEU A 490 7.15 -9.46 -13.94
N GLN A 491 6.25 -8.49 -14.00
CA GLN A 491 6.59 -7.09 -14.26
C GLN A 491 5.76 -6.15 -13.38
N ASP A 492 6.13 -4.87 -13.41
CA ASP A 492 5.30 -3.81 -12.85
C ASP A 492 4.24 -3.39 -13.88
N HIS A 493 3.02 -3.90 -13.71
CA HIS A 493 1.85 -3.52 -14.51
C HIS A 493 0.98 -2.48 -13.79
N GLY A 494 1.57 -1.72 -12.87
CA GLY A 494 0.88 -0.81 -11.95
C GLY A 494 0.42 -1.49 -10.66
N GLY A 495 0.07 -0.67 -9.67
CA GLY A 495 -0.36 -1.13 -8.36
C GLY A 495 0.77 -1.24 -7.33
N SER A 496 0.49 -1.89 -6.20
CA SER A 496 1.44 -2.01 -5.07
C SER A 496 2.36 -3.23 -5.14
N THR A 497 2.08 -4.17 -6.05
CA THR A 497 2.83 -5.42 -6.20
C THR A 497 2.95 -5.79 -7.68
N GLN A 498 4.03 -6.48 -8.04
CA GLN A 498 4.21 -6.99 -9.41
C GLN A 498 3.23 -8.13 -9.72
N THR A 499 2.82 -8.22 -10.99
CA THR A 499 1.89 -9.21 -11.52
C THR A 499 2.44 -9.82 -12.81
N ILE A 500 1.76 -10.85 -13.32
CA ILE A 500 1.98 -11.38 -14.67
C ILE A 500 0.71 -11.07 -15.47
N ALA A 501 0.84 -10.27 -16.53
CA ALA A 501 -0.27 -9.93 -17.41
C ALA A 501 -0.69 -11.13 -18.27
N LEU A 502 -1.96 -11.13 -18.70
CA LEU A 502 -2.45 -12.06 -19.70
C LEU A 502 -2.01 -11.63 -21.10
N SER A 503 -1.72 -12.60 -21.96
CA SER A 503 -1.52 -12.31 -23.39
C SER A 503 -2.83 -11.86 -24.03
N THR A 504 -2.77 -11.07 -25.11
CA THR A 504 -3.94 -10.44 -25.77
C THR A 504 -5.03 -11.41 -26.25
N ASN A 505 -4.70 -12.68 -26.47
CA ASN A 505 -5.65 -13.73 -26.88
C ASN A 505 -5.71 -14.87 -25.85
N SER A 506 -5.41 -14.58 -24.59
CA SER A 506 -5.42 -15.59 -23.54
C SER A 506 -6.84 -16.11 -23.33
N PRO A 507 -7.04 -17.44 -23.27
CA PRO A 507 -8.34 -18.01 -22.92
C PRO A 507 -8.73 -17.78 -21.44
N ALA A 508 -7.87 -17.12 -20.65
CA ALA A 508 -8.23 -16.64 -19.31
C ALA A 508 -9.06 -15.35 -19.34
N ILE A 509 -9.05 -14.62 -20.46
CA ILE A 509 -9.78 -13.35 -20.60
C ILE A 509 -11.29 -13.63 -20.59
N ASP A 510 -12.04 -12.91 -19.76
CA ASP A 510 -13.50 -13.00 -19.63
C ASP A 510 -14.02 -14.43 -19.36
N ALA A 511 -13.19 -15.27 -18.72
CA ALA A 511 -13.48 -16.71 -18.56
C ALA A 511 -13.78 -17.14 -17.11
N GLY A 512 -13.60 -16.24 -16.15
CA GLY A 512 -13.81 -16.48 -14.73
C GLY A 512 -15.29 -16.39 -14.30
N ASN A 513 -15.51 -16.49 -13.00
CA ASN A 513 -16.83 -16.42 -12.39
C ASN A 513 -17.00 -15.17 -11.51
N ASP A 514 -17.87 -14.25 -11.94
CA ASP A 514 -18.14 -12.99 -11.24
C ASP A 514 -18.71 -13.20 -9.84
N THR A 515 -19.59 -14.19 -9.68
CA THR A 515 -20.22 -14.48 -8.38
C THR A 515 -19.17 -14.88 -7.33
N LEU A 516 -18.13 -15.62 -7.73
CA LEU A 516 -17.03 -15.97 -6.82
C LEU A 516 -16.18 -14.74 -6.46
N ALA A 517 -15.91 -13.85 -7.41
CA ALA A 517 -15.19 -12.60 -7.15
C ALA A 517 -15.97 -11.66 -6.22
N ILE A 518 -17.27 -11.47 -6.49
CA ILE A 518 -18.18 -10.64 -5.70
C ILE A 518 -18.32 -11.18 -4.27
N ASN A 519 -18.54 -12.49 -4.11
CA ASN A 519 -18.67 -13.11 -2.79
C ASN A 519 -17.39 -13.02 -1.94
N ALA A 520 -16.24 -12.93 -2.60
CA ALA A 520 -14.95 -12.68 -1.94
C ALA A 520 -14.70 -11.20 -1.62
N GLY A 521 -15.61 -10.30 -2.02
CA GLY A 521 -15.50 -8.87 -1.79
C GLY A 521 -14.43 -8.17 -2.64
N LEU A 522 -14.08 -8.73 -3.80
CA LEU A 522 -13.10 -8.12 -4.69
C LEU A 522 -13.72 -6.98 -5.49
N THR A 523 -13.16 -5.78 -5.35
CA THR A 523 -13.52 -4.61 -6.17
C THR A 523 -12.50 -4.31 -7.27
N SER A 524 -11.27 -4.79 -7.11
CA SER A 524 -10.14 -4.60 -8.01
C SER A 524 -9.36 -5.90 -8.17
N ASP A 525 -8.59 -6.02 -9.25
CA ASP A 525 -7.58 -7.08 -9.34
C ASP A 525 -6.40 -6.85 -8.37
N GLN A 526 -5.35 -7.68 -8.44
CA GLN A 526 -4.22 -7.61 -7.51
C GLN A 526 -3.58 -6.21 -7.44
N ARG A 527 -3.62 -5.46 -8.54
CA ARG A 527 -2.97 -4.13 -8.64
C ARG A 527 -3.70 -3.08 -7.81
N GLY A 528 -4.96 -3.32 -7.48
CA GLY A 528 -5.77 -2.41 -6.68
C GLY A 528 -6.50 -1.36 -7.53
N ALA A 529 -7.31 -0.54 -6.87
CA ALA A 529 -8.02 0.56 -7.53
C ALA A 529 -7.05 1.52 -8.25
N PRO A 530 -7.43 2.08 -9.42
CA PRO A 530 -8.77 2.07 -10.02
C PRO A 530 -9.09 0.85 -10.91
N LEU A 531 -8.20 -0.13 -11.02
CA LEU A 531 -8.37 -1.28 -11.92
C LEU A 531 -9.41 -2.23 -11.36
N VAL A 532 -10.62 -2.21 -11.92
CA VAL A 532 -11.76 -2.98 -11.41
C VAL A 532 -11.54 -4.49 -11.59
N ARG A 533 -12.17 -5.30 -10.74
CA ARG A 533 -11.99 -6.76 -10.80
C ARG A 533 -12.80 -7.42 -11.91
N ILE A 534 -13.91 -6.82 -12.30
CA ILE A 534 -14.77 -7.33 -13.37
C ILE A 534 -14.72 -6.25 -14.44
N PHE A 535 -13.94 -6.50 -15.49
CA PHE A 535 -13.80 -5.62 -16.64
C PHE A 535 -14.03 -6.45 -17.90
N GLY A 536 -14.87 -5.96 -18.81
CA GLY A 536 -15.36 -6.78 -19.92
C GLY A 536 -16.64 -7.55 -19.57
N ASP A 537 -16.80 -8.73 -20.15
CA ASP A 537 -17.98 -9.58 -19.98
C ASP A 537 -17.97 -10.30 -18.62
N HIS A 538 -16.80 -10.77 -18.18
CA HIS A 538 -16.61 -11.50 -16.92
C HIS A 538 -15.22 -11.23 -16.34
N VAL A 539 -15.06 -11.50 -15.04
CA VAL A 539 -13.73 -11.52 -14.42
C VAL A 539 -12.77 -12.46 -15.13
N ASP A 540 -11.51 -12.08 -15.27
CA ASP A 540 -10.47 -12.95 -15.81
C ASP A 540 -10.06 -14.05 -14.83
N ILE A 541 -9.56 -15.16 -15.38
CA ILE A 541 -8.96 -16.22 -14.57
C ILE A 541 -7.53 -15.83 -14.16
N GLY A 542 -7.25 -15.82 -12.86
CA GLY A 542 -5.96 -15.46 -12.28
C GLY A 542 -6.02 -14.17 -11.45
N ALA A 543 -4.87 -13.65 -11.04
CA ALA A 543 -4.78 -12.46 -10.18
C ALA A 543 -4.81 -11.12 -10.94
N TYR A 544 -4.73 -11.17 -12.27
CA TYR A 544 -4.68 -10.02 -13.16
C TYR A 544 -5.99 -9.92 -13.94
N GLU A 545 -6.48 -8.71 -14.16
CA GLU A 545 -7.64 -8.39 -15.02
C GLU A 545 -7.17 -7.59 -16.25
N ALA A 546 -7.40 -8.11 -17.44
CA ALA A 546 -6.90 -7.55 -18.67
C ALA A 546 -7.76 -6.38 -19.14
N HIS A 547 -7.25 -5.18 -18.89
CA HIS A 547 -7.82 -3.95 -19.42
C HIS A 547 -7.14 -3.65 -20.76
N PHE A 548 -7.65 -4.21 -21.86
CA PHE A 548 -7.16 -3.86 -23.19
C PHE A 548 -7.76 -2.53 -23.64
N PRO A 549 -6.96 -1.62 -24.21
CA PRO A 549 -7.51 -0.42 -24.80
C PRO A 549 -8.36 -0.77 -26.02
N LEU A 550 -9.47 -0.08 -26.19
CA LEU A 550 -10.21 0.00 -27.44
C LEU A 550 -9.32 0.72 -28.46
N ILE A 551 -8.94 0.04 -29.55
CA ILE A 551 -8.06 0.60 -30.58
C ILE A 551 -8.93 1.08 -31.73
N VAL A 552 -9.10 2.39 -31.84
CA VAL A 552 -9.75 3.00 -33.01
C VAL A 552 -8.83 2.82 -34.21
N ASP A 553 -9.29 2.11 -35.23
CA ASP A 553 -8.55 1.86 -36.46
C ASP A 553 -9.31 2.27 -37.73
N GLN A 554 -10.56 2.72 -37.58
CA GLN A 554 -11.38 3.31 -38.64
C GLN A 554 -11.38 4.85 -38.54
N PRO A 555 -10.89 5.59 -39.56
CA PRO A 555 -10.94 7.06 -39.59
C PRO A 555 -12.35 7.63 -39.83
N ILE A 556 -13.27 6.82 -40.35
CA ILE A 556 -14.65 7.23 -40.63
C ILE A 556 -15.43 7.28 -39.32
N ASP A 557 -16.19 8.35 -39.10
CA ASP A 557 -17.15 8.42 -38.00
C ASP A 557 -18.43 7.67 -38.39
N GLU A 558 -18.58 6.45 -37.88
CA GLU A 558 -19.75 5.61 -38.13
C GLU A 558 -20.31 4.97 -36.86
N GLN A 559 -21.36 4.18 -37.04
CA GLN A 559 -22.06 3.46 -35.98
C GLN A 559 -22.85 2.31 -36.61
N ASP A 560 -22.14 1.41 -37.28
CA ASP A 560 -22.77 0.28 -37.98
C ASP A 560 -22.78 -1.00 -37.12
N GLY A 561 -22.00 -1.02 -36.03
CA GLY A 561 -21.90 -2.12 -35.09
C GLY A 561 -20.91 -3.21 -35.51
N ASP A 562 -20.05 -2.97 -36.51
CA ASP A 562 -18.89 -3.80 -36.82
C ASP A 562 -17.69 -3.33 -35.99
N PHE A 563 -17.23 -4.16 -35.06
CA PHE A 563 -16.06 -3.87 -34.22
C PHE A 563 -14.85 -4.73 -34.61
N SER A 564 -14.87 -5.32 -35.80
CA SER A 564 -13.76 -6.14 -36.28
C SER A 564 -12.51 -5.29 -36.54
N ALA A 565 -11.36 -5.95 -36.55
CA ALA A 565 -10.09 -5.26 -36.75
C ALA A 565 -10.07 -4.52 -38.11
N GLY A 566 -9.83 -3.22 -38.07
CA GLY A 566 -9.89 -2.30 -39.20
C GLY A 566 -11.18 -1.51 -39.33
N ASP A 567 -12.17 -1.74 -38.47
CA ASP A 567 -13.51 -1.12 -38.58
C ASP A 567 -13.98 -0.38 -37.32
N LEU A 568 -13.22 -0.40 -36.21
CA LEU A 568 -13.67 0.26 -34.99
C LEU A 568 -13.50 1.79 -35.09
N SER A 569 -14.61 2.52 -35.22
CA SER A 569 -14.61 3.99 -35.22
C SER A 569 -14.49 4.59 -33.81
N LEU A 570 -14.11 5.88 -33.71
CA LEU A 570 -14.04 6.57 -32.40
C LEU A 570 -15.41 6.64 -31.70
N ARG A 571 -16.49 6.76 -32.47
CA ARG A 571 -17.85 6.82 -31.92
C ARG A 571 -18.26 5.50 -31.30
N GLU A 572 -17.94 4.40 -31.96
CA GLU A 572 -18.20 3.06 -31.44
C GLU A 572 -17.31 2.74 -30.25
N ALA A 573 -16.03 3.12 -30.27
CA ALA A 573 -15.14 2.97 -29.12
C ALA A 573 -15.68 3.73 -27.89
N ILE A 574 -16.21 4.94 -28.05
CA ILE A 574 -16.84 5.68 -26.94
C ILE A 574 -18.15 5.01 -26.50
N GLN A 575 -18.90 4.38 -27.40
CA GLN A 575 -20.11 3.65 -27.02
C GLN A 575 -19.81 2.39 -26.23
N LEU A 576 -18.77 1.65 -26.62
CA LEU A 576 -18.26 0.50 -25.89
C LEU A 576 -17.78 0.92 -24.51
N ALA A 577 -16.98 2.01 -24.42
CA ALA A 577 -16.55 2.55 -23.14
C ALA A 577 -17.75 2.92 -22.23
N ASN A 578 -18.73 3.66 -22.75
CA ASN A 578 -19.92 4.02 -21.97
C ASN A 578 -20.77 2.82 -21.49
N ALA A 579 -20.65 1.65 -22.14
CA ALA A 579 -21.37 0.43 -21.79
C ALA A 579 -20.56 -0.49 -20.86
N SER A 580 -19.24 -0.30 -20.81
CA SER A 580 -18.30 -0.98 -19.93
C SER A 580 -18.43 -0.44 -18.51
N ILE A 581 -18.14 -1.27 -17.50
CA ILE A 581 -18.15 -0.83 -16.11
C ILE A 581 -16.73 -0.40 -15.73
N GLY A 582 -16.57 0.86 -15.32
CA GLY A 582 -15.32 1.38 -14.79
C GLY A 582 -14.55 2.21 -15.81
N ALA A 583 -13.24 2.35 -15.61
CA ALA A 583 -12.43 3.24 -16.45
C ALA A 583 -11.93 2.53 -17.71
N ASP A 584 -12.25 3.08 -18.87
CA ASP A 584 -11.83 2.55 -20.17
C ASP A 584 -10.65 3.30 -20.78
N PHE A 585 -9.97 2.63 -21.71
CA PHE A 585 -8.85 3.21 -22.46
C PHE A 585 -9.16 3.17 -23.94
N ILE A 586 -9.06 4.31 -24.61
CA ILE A 586 -9.17 4.42 -26.06
C ILE A 586 -7.82 4.88 -26.61
N THR A 587 -7.29 4.14 -27.57
CA THR A 587 -6.09 4.48 -28.33
C THR A 587 -6.39 4.39 -29.83
N PHE A 588 -5.41 4.72 -30.67
CA PHE A 588 -5.58 4.71 -32.12
C PHE A 588 -4.54 3.80 -32.76
N GLY A 589 -4.94 3.05 -33.78
CA GLY A 589 -4.09 2.09 -34.48
C GLY A 589 -2.81 2.72 -35.05
N PRO A 590 -1.70 1.96 -35.16
CA PRO A 590 -0.40 2.46 -35.61
C PRO A 590 -0.44 2.78 -37.11
N GLY A 591 -0.93 3.97 -37.46
CA GLY A 591 -1.15 4.40 -38.84
C GLY A 591 -2.34 5.34 -39.01
N LEU A 592 -3.23 5.41 -38.02
CA LEU A 592 -4.37 6.31 -38.03
C LEU A 592 -3.90 7.75 -37.74
N ILE A 593 -3.70 8.51 -38.82
CA ILE A 593 -3.27 9.92 -38.82
C ILE A 593 -4.25 10.74 -39.67
N GLY A 594 -4.21 12.07 -39.53
CA GLY A 594 -5.04 12.99 -40.31
C GLY A 594 -6.23 13.49 -39.51
N THR A 595 -7.45 13.33 -40.05
CA THR A 595 -8.67 13.89 -39.44
C THR A 595 -9.79 12.87 -39.41
N ILE A 596 -10.35 12.65 -38.22
CA ILE A 596 -11.64 11.98 -38.02
C ILE A 596 -12.71 13.09 -38.02
N SER A 597 -13.51 13.15 -39.08
CA SER A 597 -14.57 14.16 -39.24
C SER A 597 -15.92 13.60 -38.78
N LEU A 598 -16.51 14.21 -37.76
CA LEU A 598 -17.80 13.78 -37.24
C LEU A 598 -18.94 14.03 -38.25
N ALA A 599 -19.89 13.11 -38.29
CA ALA A 599 -21.03 13.11 -39.22
C ALA A 599 -22.20 14.03 -38.79
N GLY A 600 -21.94 15.03 -37.95
CA GLY A 600 -22.94 16.02 -37.50
C GLY A 600 -23.61 15.76 -36.15
N SER A 601 -23.14 14.76 -35.40
CA SER A 601 -23.51 14.53 -33.99
C SER A 601 -22.28 14.56 -33.08
N GLU A 602 -22.47 14.94 -31.82
CA GLU A 602 -21.41 14.96 -30.82
C GLU A 602 -21.08 13.54 -30.30
N LEU A 603 -19.89 13.38 -29.72
CA LEU A 603 -19.48 12.18 -29.00
C LEU A 603 -19.79 12.37 -27.51
N THR A 604 -20.79 11.65 -27.01
CA THR A 604 -21.22 11.72 -25.61
C THR A 604 -20.43 10.73 -24.76
N ILE A 605 -19.86 11.19 -23.65
CA ILE A 605 -19.11 10.39 -22.69
C ILE A 605 -19.86 10.38 -21.36
N THR A 606 -20.24 9.19 -20.89
CA THR A 606 -21.00 8.95 -19.66
C THR A 606 -20.22 8.20 -18.59
N ASP A 607 -19.10 7.55 -18.93
CA ASP A 607 -18.24 6.85 -17.97
C ASP A 607 -16.80 7.40 -17.97
N ASP A 608 -15.99 6.90 -17.04
CA ASP A 608 -14.56 7.19 -16.93
C ASP A 608 -13.83 6.69 -18.19
N VAL A 609 -13.12 7.57 -18.90
CA VAL A 609 -12.39 7.18 -20.11
C VAL A 609 -11.10 7.96 -20.30
N THR A 610 -10.05 7.25 -20.70
CA THR A 610 -8.77 7.83 -21.12
C THR A 610 -8.58 7.67 -22.62
N ILE A 611 -8.58 8.78 -23.35
CA ILE A 611 -8.38 8.82 -24.81
C ILE A 611 -6.98 9.36 -25.10
N THR A 612 -6.11 8.51 -25.65
CA THR A 612 -4.72 8.87 -25.96
C THR A 612 -4.47 8.81 -27.47
N GLY A 613 -4.22 9.98 -28.05
CA GLY A 613 -3.88 10.12 -29.46
C GLY A 613 -2.42 9.80 -29.79
N PRO A 614 -2.11 9.61 -31.09
CA PRO A 614 -0.75 9.38 -31.57
C PRO A 614 0.13 10.66 -31.59
N GLY A 615 -0.40 11.80 -31.16
CA GLY A 615 0.27 13.10 -31.19
C GLY A 615 -0.68 14.20 -31.70
N ALA A 616 -0.68 15.37 -31.05
CA ALA A 616 -1.62 16.44 -31.42
C ALA A 616 -1.43 16.92 -32.87
N ALA A 617 -0.20 16.89 -33.39
CA ALA A 617 0.08 17.20 -34.80
C ALA A 617 -0.31 16.08 -35.77
N SER A 618 -0.53 14.86 -35.27
CA SER A 618 -0.75 13.65 -36.07
C SER A 618 -2.22 13.38 -36.32
N LEU A 619 -3.09 13.61 -35.32
CA LEU A 619 -4.51 13.27 -35.42
C LEU A 619 -5.42 14.38 -34.88
N THR A 620 -6.39 14.76 -35.71
CA THR A 620 -7.43 15.72 -35.41
C THR A 620 -8.79 15.04 -35.33
N ILE A 621 -9.52 15.23 -34.23
CA ILE A 621 -10.94 14.94 -34.14
C ILE A 621 -11.69 16.23 -34.48
N SER A 622 -12.43 16.22 -35.57
CA SER A 622 -13.09 17.42 -36.10
C SER A 622 -14.60 17.33 -36.06
N GLY A 623 -15.24 18.36 -35.50
CA GLY A 623 -16.70 18.52 -35.57
C GLY A 623 -17.20 18.90 -36.97
N ASN A 624 -16.29 19.06 -37.93
CA ASN A 624 -16.56 19.42 -39.33
C ASN A 624 -17.42 20.70 -39.50
N ASN A 625 -17.43 21.57 -38.50
CA ASN A 625 -18.31 22.72 -38.35
C ASN A 625 -19.81 22.37 -38.38
N LEU A 626 -20.16 21.12 -38.06
CA LEU A 626 -21.53 20.61 -38.05
C LEU A 626 -22.05 20.33 -36.62
N SER A 627 -21.16 19.95 -35.70
CA SER A 627 -21.53 19.60 -34.32
C SER A 627 -20.48 20.01 -33.29
N ARG A 628 -20.85 19.93 -32.01
CA ARG A 628 -19.88 19.84 -30.92
C ARG A 628 -19.11 18.54 -31.05
N ILE A 629 -17.87 18.50 -30.55
CA ILE A 629 -17.03 17.31 -30.66
C ILE A 629 -17.28 16.38 -29.48
N LEU A 630 -17.04 16.84 -28.25
CA LEU A 630 -17.15 16.02 -27.03
C LEU A 630 -18.17 16.60 -26.04
N ASN A 631 -19.01 15.73 -25.48
CA ASN A 631 -19.95 16.05 -24.40
C ASN A 631 -19.74 15.10 -23.22
N ILE A 632 -19.08 15.57 -22.17
CA ILE A 632 -18.94 14.84 -20.90
C ILE A 632 -20.21 15.15 -20.10
N SER A 633 -21.15 14.21 -20.12
CA SER A 633 -22.52 14.46 -19.62
C SER A 633 -22.71 14.11 -18.16
N GLU A 634 -21.89 13.20 -17.61
CA GLU A 634 -21.99 12.76 -16.22
C GLU A 634 -21.05 13.56 -15.30
N SER A 635 -21.59 14.01 -14.17
CA SER A 635 -20.83 14.84 -13.21
C SER A 635 -19.78 14.06 -12.42
N THR A 636 -19.88 12.73 -12.40
CA THR A 636 -18.93 11.84 -11.72
C THR A 636 -17.84 11.31 -12.65
N ALA A 637 -18.06 11.37 -13.97
CA ALA A 637 -17.14 10.83 -14.95
C ALA A 637 -15.80 11.58 -14.94
N THR A 638 -14.72 10.81 -15.03
CA THR A 638 -13.33 11.27 -15.12
C THR A 638 -12.80 10.97 -16.51
N VAL A 639 -12.60 12.03 -17.29
CA VAL A 639 -12.20 11.95 -18.69
C VAL A 639 -10.80 12.53 -18.86
N THR A 640 -9.88 11.70 -19.34
CA THR A 640 -8.51 12.13 -19.68
C THR A 640 -8.33 12.11 -21.19
N ILE A 641 -7.84 13.21 -21.75
CA ILE A 641 -7.56 13.35 -23.18
C ILE A 641 -6.13 13.81 -23.34
N SER A 642 -5.34 13.07 -24.12
CA SER A 642 -3.97 13.45 -24.40
C SER A 642 -3.57 13.27 -25.87
N ASN A 643 -2.60 14.07 -26.31
CA ASN A 643 -1.94 13.92 -27.61
C ASN A 643 -2.90 13.96 -28.82
N LEU A 644 -3.96 14.78 -28.75
CA LEU A 644 -4.94 14.95 -29.83
C LEU A 644 -5.14 16.42 -30.18
N THR A 645 -5.54 16.69 -31.43
CA THR A 645 -6.17 17.96 -31.79
C THR A 645 -7.69 17.80 -31.81
N ILE A 646 -8.42 18.73 -31.19
CA ILE A 646 -9.88 18.82 -31.18
C ILE A 646 -10.24 20.13 -31.88
N ALA A 647 -10.85 20.05 -33.08
CA ALA A 647 -10.97 21.22 -33.94
C ALA A 647 -12.23 21.36 -34.79
N GLY A 648 -12.59 22.60 -35.12
CA GLY A 648 -13.71 22.89 -36.02
C GLY A 648 -15.06 22.40 -35.48
N GLY A 649 -15.24 22.34 -34.16
CA GLY A 649 -16.52 22.06 -33.54
C GLY A 649 -17.39 23.31 -33.44
N THR A 650 -18.72 23.15 -33.53
CA THR A 650 -19.69 24.25 -33.41
C THR A 650 -20.84 23.90 -32.46
N SER A 651 -21.17 24.79 -31.52
CA SER A 651 -22.27 24.55 -30.56
C SER A 651 -22.80 25.82 -29.90
N THR A 652 -23.72 25.68 -28.96
CA THR A 652 -24.14 26.78 -28.07
C THR A 652 -23.26 26.92 -26.82
N LYS A 653 -22.58 25.86 -26.40
CA LYS A 653 -21.68 25.84 -25.22
C LYS A 653 -20.50 24.92 -25.49
N GLY A 654 -19.26 25.41 -25.58
CA GLY A 654 -18.13 24.54 -25.92
C GLY A 654 -18.23 24.06 -27.35
N GLY A 655 -17.58 24.73 -28.32
CA GLY A 655 -17.58 24.24 -29.70
C GLY A 655 -16.84 22.91 -29.79
N GLY A 656 -15.73 22.79 -29.08
CA GLY A 656 -15.00 21.53 -28.97
C GLY A 656 -15.55 20.65 -27.86
N ILE A 657 -15.55 21.14 -26.62
CA ILE A 657 -15.86 20.31 -25.44
C ILE A 657 -16.86 21.00 -24.52
N THR A 658 -17.89 20.29 -24.08
CA THR A 658 -18.65 20.65 -22.88
C THR A 658 -18.35 19.67 -21.75
N ASN A 659 -18.14 20.17 -20.54
CA ASN A 659 -17.76 19.36 -19.38
C ASN A 659 -18.73 19.53 -18.21
N GLN A 660 -19.28 18.42 -17.70
CA GLN A 660 -20.00 18.34 -16.43
C GLN A 660 -19.25 17.62 -15.31
N GLY A 661 -18.28 16.76 -15.66
CA GLY A 661 -17.48 15.95 -14.74
C GLY A 661 -16.05 16.45 -14.57
N ASN A 662 -15.08 15.54 -14.45
CA ASN A 662 -13.66 15.85 -14.27
C ASN A 662 -12.90 15.66 -15.59
N LEU A 663 -12.43 16.74 -16.20
CA LEU A 663 -11.69 16.71 -17.46
C LEU A 663 -10.20 17.02 -17.25
N TYR A 664 -9.34 16.11 -17.69
CA TYR A 664 -7.89 16.31 -17.79
C TYR A 664 -7.48 16.36 -19.26
N LEU A 665 -6.96 17.50 -19.71
CA LEU A 665 -6.45 17.71 -21.07
C LEU A 665 -4.94 17.93 -21.02
N SER A 666 -4.15 17.08 -21.67
CA SER A 666 -2.69 17.19 -21.67
C SER A 666 -2.07 17.05 -23.05
N SER A 667 -0.99 17.80 -23.32
CA SER A 667 -0.24 17.72 -24.59
C SER A 667 -1.13 17.75 -25.85
N SER A 668 -2.25 18.47 -25.77
CA SER A 668 -3.32 18.44 -26.76
C SER A 668 -3.56 19.84 -27.32
N THR A 669 -4.26 19.93 -28.44
CA THR A 669 -4.63 21.19 -29.08
C THR A 669 -6.14 21.32 -29.20
N LEU A 670 -6.72 22.41 -28.70
CA LEU A 670 -8.12 22.76 -28.93
C LEU A 670 -8.14 23.96 -29.87
N SER A 671 -8.55 23.78 -31.13
CA SER A 671 -8.38 24.83 -32.14
C SER A 671 -9.56 25.09 -33.06
N GLY A 672 -9.78 26.36 -33.41
CA GLY A 672 -10.78 26.73 -34.42
C GLY A 672 -12.22 26.35 -34.06
N ASN A 673 -12.53 26.13 -32.78
CA ASN A 673 -13.87 25.75 -32.34
C ASN A 673 -14.72 27.00 -32.06
N THR A 674 -16.02 26.93 -32.35
CA THR A 674 -16.95 28.06 -32.23
C THR A 674 -18.14 27.72 -31.33
N ALA A 675 -18.49 28.60 -30.39
CA ALA A 675 -19.75 28.46 -29.66
C ALA A 675 -20.29 29.79 -29.15
N ASN A 676 -21.56 29.84 -28.70
CA ASN A 676 -22.06 31.05 -28.04
C ASN A 676 -21.34 31.33 -26.71
N ASN A 677 -20.89 30.29 -26.02
CA ASN A 677 -20.23 30.34 -24.72
C ASN A 677 -19.07 29.37 -24.66
N GLY A 678 -17.84 29.85 -24.41
CA GLY A 678 -16.67 28.96 -24.38
C GLY A 678 -16.38 28.38 -25.77
N GLY A 679 -15.74 29.14 -26.66
CA GLY A 679 -15.58 28.71 -28.07
C GLY A 679 -14.90 27.34 -28.19
N GLY A 680 -13.80 27.15 -27.46
CA GLY A 680 -13.14 25.86 -27.30
C GLY A 680 -13.89 24.95 -26.31
N LEU A 681 -13.98 25.41 -25.06
CA LEU A 681 -14.43 24.61 -23.92
C LEU A 681 -15.46 25.37 -23.07
N TYR A 682 -16.51 24.68 -22.66
CA TYR A 682 -17.43 25.14 -21.62
C TYR A 682 -17.40 24.18 -20.43
N SER A 683 -17.18 24.70 -19.22
CA SER A 683 -17.28 23.94 -17.97
C SER A 683 -18.54 24.34 -17.18
N SER A 684 -19.31 23.34 -16.73
CA SER A 684 -20.47 23.52 -15.88
C SER A 684 -20.07 23.94 -14.45
N PRO A 685 -21.02 24.34 -13.58
CA PRO A 685 -20.73 24.62 -12.17
C PRO A 685 -20.20 23.42 -11.37
N THR A 686 -20.49 22.18 -11.80
CA THR A 686 -19.96 20.95 -11.18
C THR A 686 -18.66 20.49 -11.83
N GLY A 687 -18.35 20.99 -13.03
CA GLY A 687 -17.23 20.54 -13.82
C GLY A 687 -15.89 21.01 -13.26
N THR A 688 -14.92 20.09 -13.22
CA THR A 688 -13.51 20.40 -12.98
C THR A 688 -12.72 20.22 -14.27
N VAL A 689 -11.82 21.15 -14.57
CA VAL A 689 -11.00 21.11 -15.78
C VAL A 689 -9.54 21.36 -15.40
N THR A 690 -8.67 20.43 -15.78
CA THR A 690 -7.22 20.53 -15.65
C THR A 690 -6.59 20.50 -17.04
N ILE A 691 -5.83 21.54 -17.41
CA ILE A 691 -5.18 21.66 -18.71
C ILE A 691 -3.68 21.81 -18.52
N ASN A 692 -2.89 20.87 -19.04
CA ASN A 692 -1.44 20.87 -18.89
C ASN A 692 -0.75 20.81 -20.26
N ASN A 693 0.31 21.60 -20.46
CA ASN A 693 1.16 21.55 -21.66
C ASN A 693 0.37 21.52 -22.99
N SER A 694 -0.76 22.25 -23.04
CA SER A 694 -1.70 22.18 -24.16
C SER A 694 -1.83 23.54 -24.85
N THR A 695 -2.34 23.54 -26.08
CA THR A 695 -2.56 24.76 -26.86
C THR A 695 -4.04 24.96 -27.13
N LEU A 696 -4.59 26.10 -26.71
CA LEU A 696 -5.95 26.51 -27.04
C LEU A 696 -5.86 27.71 -27.97
N THR A 697 -6.17 27.53 -29.25
CA THR A 697 -5.92 28.58 -30.26
C THR A 697 -7.02 28.80 -31.28
N GLY A 698 -7.26 30.06 -31.66
CA GLY A 698 -8.19 30.38 -32.74
C GLY A 698 -9.65 30.02 -32.45
N ASN A 699 -10.03 29.80 -31.18
CA ASN A 699 -11.39 29.48 -30.82
C ASN A 699 -12.24 30.75 -30.66
N ILE A 700 -13.53 30.67 -31.00
CA ILE A 700 -14.42 31.83 -31.14
C ILE A 700 -15.65 31.65 -30.25
N ALA A 701 -15.86 32.58 -29.32
CA ALA A 701 -17.13 32.71 -28.64
C ALA A 701 -17.98 33.78 -29.36
N THR A 702 -19.18 33.46 -29.85
CA THR A 702 -20.06 34.42 -30.56
C THR A 702 -20.98 35.20 -29.61
N GLY A 703 -21.15 34.74 -28.37
CA GLY A 703 -22.02 35.31 -27.34
C GLY A 703 -21.27 35.76 -26.09
N SER A 704 -21.57 35.16 -24.93
CA SER A 704 -20.84 35.49 -23.70
C SER A 704 -19.49 34.79 -23.69
N GLY A 705 -18.41 35.56 -23.63
CA GLY A 705 -17.09 35.16 -24.12
C GLY A 705 -16.31 34.16 -23.27
N GLY A 706 -14.99 34.14 -23.47
CA GLY A 706 -14.11 32.99 -23.22
C GLY A 706 -13.89 32.25 -24.52
N GLY A 707 -13.37 32.94 -25.54
CA GLY A 707 -13.14 32.35 -26.87
C GLY A 707 -12.46 31.00 -26.78
N ALA A 708 -11.47 30.85 -25.89
CA ALA A 708 -10.92 29.54 -25.52
C ALA A 708 -11.83 28.80 -24.53
N ILE A 709 -12.08 29.38 -23.35
CA ILE A 709 -12.75 28.70 -22.23
C ILE A 709 -13.77 29.62 -21.57
N LEU A 710 -14.98 29.10 -21.33
CA LEU A 710 -15.87 29.64 -20.30
C LEU A 710 -15.96 28.64 -19.14
N ASN A 711 -15.52 29.04 -17.95
CA ASN A 711 -15.55 28.20 -16.76
C ASN A 711 -16.60 28.69 -15.75
N ASN A 712 -17.46 27.78 -15.27
CA ASN A 712 -18.33 28.04 -14.12
C ASN A 712 -17.98 27.19 -12.88
N GLY A 713 -17.05 26.25 -13.01
CA GLY A 713 -16.64 25.31 -11.96
C GLY A 713 -15.19 25.57 -11.53
N PHE A 714 -14.37 24.53 -11.46
CA PHE A 714 -12.94 24.65 -11.14
C PHE A 714 -12.07 24.50 -12.39
N LEU A 715 -11.09 25.39 -12.54
CA LEU A 715 -10.14 25.38 -13.64
C LEU A 715 -8.69 25.43 -13.13
N TYR A 716 -7.87 24.46 -13.51
CA TYR A 716 -6.42 24.50 -13.33
C TYR A 716 -5.74 24.48 -14.70
N ILE A 717 -4.83 25.42 -14.96
CA ILE A 717 -4.04 25.43 -16.19
C ILE A 717 -2.57 25.57 -15.84
N SER A 718 -1.72 24.70 -16.40
CA SER A 718 -0.27 24.79 -16.27
C SER A 718 0.47 24.58 -17.59
N GLY A 719 1.59 25.27 -17.79
CA GLY A 719 2.51 25.04 -18.91
C GLY A 719 1.90 25.21 -20.30
N SER A 720 0.76 25.89 -20.43
CA SER A 720 -0.07 25.87 -21.63
C SER A 720 -0.01 27.18 -22.42
N THR A 721 -0.50 27.19 -23.66
CA THR A 721 -0.61 28.40 -24.50
C THR A 721 -2.06 28.66 -24.87
N ILE A 722 -2.55 29.87 -24.63
CA ILE A 722 -3.89 30.33 -25.00
C ILE A 722 -3.74 31.55 -25.91
N SER A 723 -3.94 31.38 -27.22
CA SER A 723 -3.59 32.39 -28.23
C SER A 723 -4.64 32.57 -29.34
N GLY A 724 -4.82 33.79 -29.82
CA GLY A 724 -5.69 34.09 -30.97
C GLY A 724 -7.16 33.71 -30.78
N ASN A 725 -7.63 33.54 -29.55
CA ASN A 725 -9.03 33.23 -29.27
C ASN A 725 -9.84 34.53 -29.16
N THR A 726 -11.07 34.55 -29.70
CA THR A 726 -11.85 35.78 -29.83
C THR A 726 -13.22 35.67 -29.18
N ALA A 727 -13.70 36.80 -28.64
CA ALA A 727 -15.06 36.94 -28.13
C ALA A 727 -15.53 38.40 -28.20
N PRO A 728 -16.81 38.69 -28.51
CA PRO A 728 -17.29 40.06 -28.68
C PRO A 728 -17.54 40.79 -27.36
N VAL A 729 -17.72 40.07 -26.23
CA VAL A 729 -18.15 40.70 -24.97
C VAL A 729 -17.17 40.52 -23.80
N LYS A 730 -16.72 39.30 -23.49
CA LYS A 730 -15.98 39.02 -22.23
C LYS A 730 -14.85 38.03 -22.45
N GLY A 731 -13.59 38.49 -22.40
CA GLY A 731 -12.38 37.64 -22.44
C GLY A 731 -12.18 36.87 -23.75
N GLY A 732 -11.19 37.26 -24.57
CA GLY A 732 -10.83 36.50 -25.77
C GLY A 732 -10.33 35.08 -25.44
N GLY A 733 -9.47 34.96 -24.42
CA GLY A 733 -9.01 33.68 -23.90
C GLY A 733 -10.03 33.01 -22.97
N ILE A 734 -10.04 33.40 -21.68
CA ILE A 734 -10.86 32.77 -20.64
C ILE A 734 -11.92 33.75 -20.13
N TYR A 735 -13.14 33.26 -19.93
CA TYR A 735 -14.16 33.92 -19.11
C TYR A 735 -14.47 33.07 -17.89
N GLU A 736 -14.04 33.57 -16.72
CA GLU A 736 -14.14 32.89 -15.44
C GLU A 736 -15.39 33.33 -14.65
N ARG A 737 -16.16 32.35 -14.15
CA ARG A 737 -17.35 32.54 -13.28
C ARG A 737 -17.36 31.64 -12.05
N GLY A 738 -16.42 30.71 -11.93
CA GLY A 738 -16.15 29.87 -10.78
C GLY A 738 -14.78 30.21 -10.15
N SER A 739 -13.91 29.21 -10.05
CA SER A 739 -12.56 29.35 -9.48
C SER A 739 -11.49 28.86 -10.45
N SER A 740 -10.37 29.58 -10.54
CA SER A 740 -9.25 29.21 -11.41
C SER A 740 -7.89 29.36 -10.75
N THR A 741 -6.98 28.43 -11.04
CA THR A 741 -5.54 28.55 -10.79
C THR A 741 -4.82 28.42 -12.12
N ILE A 742 -3.99 29.40 -12.47
CA ILE A 742 -3.25 29.42 -13.73
C ILE A 742 -1.78 29.61 -13.39
N ASP A 743 -0.95 28.68 -13.84
CA ASP A 743 0.49 28.65 -13.62
C ASP A 743 1.23 28.52 -14.96
N ASN A 744 2.39 29.16 -15.10
CA ASN A 744 3.28 29.01 -16.26
C ASN A 744 2.60 28.96 -17.65
N THR A 745 1.55 29.77 -17.85
CA THR A 745 0.70 29.74 -19.05
C THR A 745 0.84 31.03 -19.85
N ILE A 746 1.00 30.91 -21.17
CA ILE A 746 1.19 32.04 -22.08
C ILE A 746 -0.16 32.48 -22.67
N PHE A 747 -0.48 33.77 -22.57
CA PHE A 747 -1.67 34.38 -23.18
C PHE A 747 -1.29 35.34 -24.30
N SER A 748 -1.91 35.18 -25.47
CA SER A 748 -1.77 36.10 -26.62
C SER A 748 -3.07 36.14 -27.45
N ASN A 749 -4.16 36.65 -26.85
CA ASN A 749 -5.51 36.67 -27.44
C ASN A 749 -5.96 38.05 -27.88
#